data_AF-A0AAU8K0U1-F1
#
_entry.id   AF-A0AAU8K0U1-F1
#
_cell.length_a   1.000
_cell.length_b   1.000
_cell.length_c   1.000
_cell.angle_alpha   90.00
_cell.angle_beta   90.00
_cell.angle_gamma   90.00
#
_symmetry.space_group_name_H-M   'P 1'
#
loop_
_entity.id
_entity.type
_entity.pdbx_description
1 polymer ?
#
loop_
_entity_poly.entity_id
_entity_poly.type
_entity_poly.pdbx_seq_one_letter_code
_entity_poly.pdbx_strand_id
1 'polypeptide(L)'
;MTATPLLTIVLPVHGVERFLPQCLESLRAETAAEGEVELIAVDDRSPDGCGALLDRYAARDDRLTVLHLAENRGLGGAREAGLAEAGGRYVWFVDSDDWLPEGALDAVLAELRRESASDTPADVLLTDFTHVYPDGGSEPNPWRSALAASPLVEGCTAAEHPELFRSVMAVWNKVIRRAYLLDLGVSFGGGFYEDISVTYPALLAARRLRYLDRPCYHYRRGRPGAITSTPSPKHADAFAQYDEIFAFLDRRPDAAALRALVFDRTLKQAVTVYDTPGLVPDGLRAAFFRRIADHAARHRPADHRFPPGVRGLRYRLAARGDRHAYEQLRRSGRLPRALRRRARAVVPAVRRAVRGGARFTVYNAFRRLPLDPNLAVYAAYWHRGYACNPAAIYEKARQLAPRVRGVWVVEDRGRAAAMPPGVPYVVVNTPAYLRAMATATYFVNNVNFPHTMAKRPGTVHVQTQHGTPLKAMGMDLRDRPLAADGMDFDRLREAVDRWDYLVSPNPHTSEHFGRAFPGRYELLETGYPRNDRLANATAEECAAVRARLGIRPGSRTVLYAPTHREGRGGYLPLLDLPALAEQLGPDHTLLVRTHYFHTGGPGDLTTGQDAAEILDVSAHPVVEDLYLAADTLVTDYSSMMFDYAVLDRPIAVFAPDWEEYRTVRGVYFDLLAEPPGAVALDQEALTSALLAGDPEPAARAAFRARFCPWDDGGAAERVVRRIFPVTGPAPEGAPAAGAGEEGAGEEGTGTEGGVAGTATDPGPGGTRSARAGLSR
;
A
#
# COMPACT_ATOMS: atom_id res chain seq x y z
N MET A 1 -26.28 16.39 -47.45
CA MET A 1 -25.41 16.88 -46.36
C MET A 1 -25.40 15.79 -45.32
N THR A 2 -24.35 14.98 -45.25
CA THR A 2 -24.18 14.00 -44.18
C THR A 2 -24.11 14.75 -42.86
N ALA A 3 -24.88 14.30 -41.86
CA ALA A 3 -24.89 14.94 -40.55
C ALA A 3 -23.47 14.90 -39.96
N THR A 4 -23.02 16.02 -39.36
CA THR A 4 -21.71 16.06 -38.68
C THR A 4 -21.70 15.05 -37.54
N PRO A 5 -20.72 14.13 -37.46
CA PRO A 5 -20.63 13.18 -36.37
C PRO A 5 -20.55 13.88 -35.02
N LEU A 6 -21.08 13.25 -33.97
CA LEU A 6 -20.96 13.78 -32.62
C LEU A 6 -19.54 13.58 -32.09
N LEU A 7 -18.97 12.41 -32.35
CA LEU A 7 -17.68 11.98 -31.82
C LEU A 7 -16.81 11.38 -32.93
N THR A 8 -15.58 11.87 -33.07
CA THR A 8 -14.51 11.16 -33.79
C THR A 8 -13.60 10.47 -32.79
N ILE A 9 -13.34 9.18 -32.99
CA ILE A 9 -12.31 8.44 -32.26
C ILE A 9 -11.08 8.31 -33.15
N VAL A 10 -9.95 8.82 -32.69
CA VAL A 10 -8.66 8.74 -33.41
C VAL A 10 -7.81 7.65 -32.77
N LEU A 11 -7.44 6.65 -33.57
CA LEU A 11 -6.62 5.51 -33.16
C LEU A 11 -5.24 5.58 -33.83
N PRO A 12 -4.18 6.00 -33.14
CA PRO A 12 -2.82 5.85 -33.64
C PRO A 12 -2.37 4.38 -33.52
N VAL A 13 -1.87 3.80 -34.61
CA VAL A 13 -1.50 2.38 -34.70
C VAL A 13 -0.05 2.24 -35.17
N HIS A 14 0.79 1.57 -34.36
CA HIS A 14 2.16 1.20 -34.74
C HIS A 14 2.67 0.00 -33.95
N GLY A 15 2.87 -1.15 -34.59
CA GLY A 15 3.56 -2.30 -33.97
C GLY A 15 2.78 -2.96 -32.82
N VAL A 16 1.45 -3.04 -32.96
CA VAL A 16 0.53 -3.53 -31.93
C VAL A 16 -0.45 -4.59 -32.47
N GLU A 17 -0.07 -5.33 -33.52
CA GLU A 17 -0.95 -6.28 -34.23
C GLU A 17 -1.69 -7.23 -33.28
N ARG A 18 -1.00 -7.67 -32.22
CA ARG A 18 -1.55 -8.57 -31.19
C ARG A 18 -2.74 -7.98 -30.42
N PHE A 19 -2.77 -6.67 -30.19
CA PHE A 19 -3.74 -6.00 -29.32
C PHE A 19 -4.86 -5.32 -30.10
N LEU A 20 -4.56 -4.91 -31.33
CA LEU A 20 -5.43 -4.13 -32.19
C LEU A 20 -6.84 -4.72 -32.39
N PRO A 21 -7.04 -6.05 -32.58
CA PRO A 21 -8.39 -6.61 -32.70
C PRO A 21 -9.27 -6.32 -31.49
N GLN A 22 -8.74 -6.48 -30.27
CA GLN A 22 -9.51 -6.21 -29.06
C GLN A 22 -9.91 -4.74 -28.97
N CYS A 23 -9.01 -3.83 -29.34
CA CYS A 23 -9.29 -2.40 -29.40
C CYS A 23 -10.45 -2.12 -30.37
N LEU A 24 -10.34 -2.57 -31.63
CA LEU A 24 -11.34 -2.32 -32.68
C LEU A 24 -12.72 -2.91 -32.34
N GLU A 25 -12.76 -4.14 -31.80
CA GLU A 25 -14.00 -4.77 -31.38
C GLU A 25 -14.70 -3.99 -30.25
N SER A 26 -13.93 -3.35 -29.34
CA SER A 26 -14.47 -2.55 -28.24
C SER A 26 -15.07 -1.19 -28.66
N LEU A 27 -14.79 -0.75 -29.89
CA LEU A 27 -15.29 0.53 -30.44
C LEU A 27 -16.64 0.38 -31.17
N ARG A 28 -17.29 -0.78 -31.03
CA ARG A 28 -18.68 -0.95 -31.44
C ARG A 28 -19.59 -0.23 -30.46
N ALA A 29 -20.47 0.61 -30.99
CA ALA A 29 -21.53 1.24 -30.22
C ALA A 29 -22.84 0.53 -30.56
N GLU A 30 -23.53 0.00 -29.56
CA GLU A 30 -24.78 -0.75 -29.78
C GLU A 30 -25.97 0.19 -29.97
N THR A 31 -25.91 1.38 -29.37
CA THR A 31 -27.03 2.34 -29.33
C THR A 31 -26.73 3.66 -30.04
N ALA A 32 -25.60 3.76 -30.73
CA ALA A 32 -25.30 4.94 -31.56
C ALA A 32 -26.27 5.01 -32.75
N ALA A 33 -26.86 6.18 -32.97
CA ALA A 33 -27.57 6.42 -34.22
C ALA A 33 -26.55 6.43 -35.38
N GLU A 34 -27.01 6.02 -36.56
CA GLU A 34 -26.21 6.00 -37.77
C GLU A 34 -25.57 7.37 -38.05
N GLY A 35 -24.24 7.41 -38.19
CA GLY A 35 -23.48 8.63 -38.45
C GLY A 35 -23.07 9.45 -37.22
N GLU A 36 -23.39 9.04 -35.98
CA GLU A 36 -22.95 9.77 -34.77
C GLU A 36 -21.47 9.57 -34.41
N VAL A 37 -20.88 8.43 -34.80
CA VAL A 37 -19.49 8.07 -34.48
C VAL A 37 -18.70 7.90 -35.77
N GLU A 38 -17.55 8.56 -35.82
CA GLU A 38 -16.51 8.41 -36.83
C GLU A 38 -15.28 7.76 -36.20
N LEU A 39 -14.68 6.77 -36.85
CA LEU A 39 -13.44 6.13 -36.41
C LEU A 39 -12.35 6.42 -37.43
N ILE A 40 -11.23 6.98 -36.99
CA ILE A 40 -10.07 7.26 -37.83
C ILE A 40 -8.89 6.49 -37.26
N ALA A 41 -8.53 5.37 -37.90
CA ALA A 41 -7.34 4.62 -37.56
C ALA A 41 -6.17 5.07 -38.43
N VAL A 42 -5.08 5.48 -37.79
CA VAL A 42 -3.87 5.97 -38.46
C VAL A 42 -2.77 4.93 -38.31
N ASP A 43 -2.52 4.17 -39.38
CA ASP A 43 -1.37 3.28 -39.46
C ASP A 43 -0.11 4.10 -39.69
N ASP A 44 0.68 4.27 -38.62
CA ASP A 44 1.92 5.04 -38.61
C ASP A 44 3.09 4.20 -39.15
N ARG A 45 2.89 3.61 -40.33
CA ARG A 45 3.81 2.69 -41.00
C ARG A 45 4.24 1.55 -40.06
N SER A 46 3.26 0.78 -39.62
CA SER A 46 3.49 -0.37 -38.74
C SER A 46 4.44 -1.40 -39.39
N PRO A 47 5.38 -1.99 -38.61
CA PRO A 47 6.30 -3.01 -39.13
C PRO A 47 5.70 -4.42 -39.17
N ASP A 48 4.49 -4.58 -38.63
CA ASP A 48 3.72 -5.82 -38.49
C ASP A 48 2.40 -5.75 -39.28
N GLY A 49 1.52 -6.74 -39.12
CA GLY A 49 0.29 -6.89 -39.90
C GLY A 49 -0.83 -5.87 -39.62
N CYS A 50 -0.57 -4.82 -38.84
CA CYS A 50 -1.59 -3.83 -38.44
C CYS A 50 -2.31 -3.20 -39.63
N GLY A 51 -1.59 -2.75 -40.66
CA GLY A 51 -2.19 -2.06 -41.81
C GLY A 51 -3.23 -2.94 -42.53
N ALA A 52 -2.85 -4.17 -42.88
CA ALA A 52 -3.76 -5.13 -43.51
C ALA A 52 -4.93 -5.54 -42.58
N LEU A 53 -4.72 -5.51 -41.27
CA LEU A 53 -5.79 -5.76 -40.30
C LEU A 53 -6.81 -4.62 -40.32
N LEU A 54 -6.36 -3.37 -40.30
CA LEU A 54 -7.22 -2.19 -40.40
C LEU A 54 -8.06 -2.21 -41.68
N ASP A 55 -7.46 -2.52 -42.83
CA ASP A 55 -8.19 -2.62 -44.11
C ASP A 55 -9.35 -3.62 -44.06
N ARG A 56 -9.12 -4.79 -43.44
CA ARG A 56 -10.17 -5.82 -43.28
C ARG A 56 -11.29 -5.38 -42.36
N TYR A 57 -10.99 -4.59 -41.33
CA TYR A 57 -11.99 -4.04 -40.44
C TYR A 57 -12.77 -2.92 -41.11
N ALA A 58 -12.10 -2.03 -41.84
CA ALA A 58 -12.74 -0.94 -42.60
C ALA A 58 -13.69 -1.46 -43.67
N ALA A 59 -13.38 -2.60 -44.30
CA ALA A 59 -14.29 -3.26 -45.24
C ALA A 59 -15.60 -3.80 -44.60
N ARG A 60 -15.73 -3.77 -43.27
CA ARG A 60 -16.88 -4.29 -42.51
C ARG A 60 -17.55 -3.26 -41.60
N ASP A 61 -16.93 -2.09 -41.40
CA ASP A 61 -17.43 -1.01 -40.56
C ASP A 61 -17.27 0.30 -41.32
N ASP A 62 -18.38 0.78 -41.92
CA ASP A 62 -18.41 1.99 -42.74
C ASP A 62 -18.05 3.26 -41.94
N ARG A 63 -17.98 3.18 -40.60
CA ARG A 63 -17.53 4.29 -39.74
C ARG A 63 -16.00 4.38 -39.69
N LEU A 64 -15.29 3.33 -40.06
CA LEU A 64 -13.83 3.23 -39.94
C LEU A 64 -13.13 3.68 -41.22
N THR A 65 -12.47 4.83 -41.13
CA THR A 65 -11.53 5.32 -42.14
C THR A 65 -10.11 4.97 -41.71
N VAL A 66 -9.31 4.43 -42.63
CA VAL A 66 -7.92 4.07 -42.39
C VAL A 66 -6.99 5.02 -43.14
N LEU A 67 -6.05 5.61 -42.42
CA LEU A 67 -5.00 6.48 -42.97
C LEU A 67 -3.66 5.76 -42.85
N HIS A 68 -3.10 5.32 -43.97
CA HIS A 68 -1.74 4.77 -44.00
C HIS A 68 -0.73 5.88 -44.23
N LEU A 69 0.13 6.13 -43.25
CA LEU A 69 1.20 7.11 -43.37
C LEU A 69 2.37 6.54 -44.16
N ALA A 70 2.91 7.34 -45.08
CA ALA A 70 4.06 6.95 -45.91
C ALA A 70 5.35 6.75 -45.11
N GLU A 71 5.45 7.36 -43.93
CA GLU A 71 6.58 7.28 -43.01
C GLU A 71 6.09 7.24 -41.56
N ASN A 72 6.90 6.66 -40.66
CA ASN A 72 6.62 6.66 -39.24
C ASN A 72 6.89 8.08 -38.67
N ARG A 73 5.82 8.75 -38.25
CA ARG A 73 5.81 10.10 -37.67
C ARG A 73 5.72 10.07 -36.14
N GLY A 74 5.61 8.88 -35.54
CA GLY A 74 5.45 8.67 -34.11
C GLY A 74 4.01 8.88 -33.64
N LEU A 75 3.76 8.49 -32.39
CA LEU A 75 2.43 8.51 -31.75
C LEU A 75 1.73 9.87 -31.86
N GLY A 76 2.46 10.97 -31.64
CA GLY A 76 1.93 12.33 -31.76
C GLY A 76 1.57 12.70 -33.20
N GLY A 77 2.45 12.42 -34.15
CA GLY A 77 2.20 12.68 -35.57
C GLY A 77 1.01 11.89 -36.13
N ALA A 78 0.81 10.65 -35.65
CA ALA A 78 -0.36 9.84 -35.98
C ALA A 78 -1.66 10.44 -35.43
N ARG A 79 -1.66 10.90 -34.17
CA ARG A 79 -2.81 11.61 -33.58
C ARG A 79 -3.13 12.90 -34.32
N GLU A 80 -2.13 13.66 -34.75
CA GLU A 80 -2.32 14.89 -35.54
C GLU A 80 -2.90 14.61 -36.93
N ALA A 81 -2.41 13.57 -37.62
CA ALA A 81 -2.96 13.16 -38.90
C ALA A 81 -4.44 12.77 -38.76
N GLY A 82 -4.79 12.02 -37.72
CA GLY A 82 -6.19 11.67 -37.46
C GLY A 82 -7.06 12.86 -37.06
N LEU A 83 -6.54 13.79 -36.25
CA LEU A 83 -7.26 15.01 -35.86
C LEU A 83 -7.54 15.93 -37.07
N ALA A 84 -6.64 15.97 -38.05
CA ALA A 84 -6.81 16.76 -39.27
C ALA A 84 -8.02 16.28 -40.09
N GLU A 85 -8.23 14.97 -40.15
CA GLU A 85 -9.36 14.34 -40.86
C GLU A 85 -10.64 14.27 -40.01
N ALA A 86 -10.55 14.45 -38.69
CA ALA A 86 -11.69 14.34 -37.79
C ALA A 86 -12.81 15.32 -38.15
N GLY A 87 -14.02 14.81 -38.36
CA GLY A 87 -15.23 15.59 -38.64
C GLY A 87 -16.11 15.86 -37.43
N GLY A 88 -15.92 15.11 -36.34
CA GLY A 88 -16.81 15.11 -35.17
C GLY A 88 -16.79 16.40 -34.34
N ARG A 89 -17.92 16.70 -33.67
CA ARG A 89 -18.00 17.82 -32.71
C ARG A 89 -17.01 17.66 -31.55
N TYR A 90 -16.80 16.42 -31.11
CA TYR A 90 -15.83 16.02 -30.11
C TYR A 90 -14.81 15.03 -30.71
N VAL A 91 -13.62 14.98 -30.13
CA VAL A 91 -12.56 14.03 -30.49
C VAL A 91 -12.12 13.27 -29.26
N TRP A 92 -11.93 11.96 -29.40
CA TRP A 92 -11.36 11.08 -28.38
C TRP A 92 -10.18 10.31 -28.97
N PHE A 93 -9.01 10.43 -28.36
CA PHE A 93 -7.83 9.67 -28.77
C PHE A 93 -7.82 8.35 -27.98
N VAL A 94 -7.80 7.21 -28.66
CA VAL A 94 -7.78 5.88 -28.01
C VAL A 94 -6.51 5.16 -28.43
N ASP A 95 -5.71 4.71 -27.45
CA ASP A 95 -4.47 4.00 -27.76
C ASP A 95 -4.79 2.57 -28.21
N SER A 96 -4.16 2.13 -29.31
CA SER A 96 -4.52 0.91 -30.04
C SER A 96 -4.10 -0.40 -29.37
N ASP A 97 -3.39 -0.32 -28.25
CA ASP A 97 -3.04 -1.43 -27.36
C ASP A 97 -4.00 -1.61 -26.17
N ASP A 98 -4.94 -0.68 -26.00
CA ASP A 98 -5.98 -0.64 -24.98
C ASP A 98 -7.37 -0.95 -25.57
N TRP A 99 -8.42 -0.92 -24.74
CA TRP A 99 -9.80 -1.12 -25.19
C TRP A 99 -10.83 -0.41 -24.30
N LEU A 100 -12.06 -0.25 -24.80
CA LEU A 100 -13.15 0.31 -24.02
C LEU A 100 -13.96 -0.81 -23.32
N PRO A 101 -14.43 -0.61 -22.07
CA PRO A 101 -15.40 -1.49 -21.45
C PRO A 101 -16.74 -1.54 -22.21
N GLU A 102 -17.52 -2.60 -22.00
CA GLU A 102 -18.85 -2.73 -22.59
C GLU A 102 -19.78 -1.55 -22.18
N GLY A 103 -20.50 -1.00 -23.17
CA GLY A 103 -21.36 0.17 -23.00
C GLY A 103 -20.65 1.48 -22.64
N ALA A 104 -19.31 1.52 -22.65
CA ALA A 104 -18.54 2.74 -22.38
C ALA A 104 -18.77 3.80 -23.47
N LEU A 105 -18.70 3.41 -24.74
CA LEU A 105 -18.91 4.31 -25.86
C LEU A 105 -20.33 4.89 -25.85
N ASP A 106 -21.34 4.06 -25.58
CA ASP A 106 -22.73 4.51 -25.44
C ASP A 106 -22.91 5.51 -24.29
N ALA A 107 -22.26 5.27 -23.14
CA ALA A 107 -22.30 6.18 -21.99
C ALA A 107 -21.64 7.53 -22.31
N VAL A 108 -20.50 7.52 -23.01
CA VAL A 108 -19.83 8.74 -23.48
C VAL A 108 -20.74 9.49 -24.45
N LEU A 109 -21.32 8.82 -25.44
CA LEU A 109 -22.25 9.45 -26.40
C LEU A 109 -23.45 10.07 -25.69
N ALA A 110 -24.03 9.38 -24.72
CA ALA A 110 -25.14 9.90 -23.93
C ALA A 110 -24.77 11.21 -23.21
N GLU A 111 -23.57 11.29 -22.61
CA GLU A 111 -23.10 12.52 -21.98
C GLU A 111 -22.83 13.62 -23.02
N LEU A 112 -22.18 13.29 -24.14
CA LEU A 112 -21.91 14.26 -25.22
C LEU A 112 -23.19 14.82 -25.84
N ARG A 113 -24.26 14.04 -25.94
CA ARG A 113 -25.58 14.52 -26.39
C ARG A 113 -26.15 15.54 -25.41
N ARG A 114 -26.06 15.27 -24.10
CA ARG A 114 -26.48 16.22 -23.04
C ARG A 114 -25.66 17.51 -23.09
N GLU A 115 -24.34 17.38 -23.15
CA GLU A 115 -23.43 18.53 -23.28
C GLU A 115 -23.70 19.32 -24.55
N SER A 116 -24.00 18.63 -25.66
CA SER A 116 -24.31 19.28 -26.94
C SER A 116 -25.56 20.14 -26.93
N ALA A 117 -26.52 19.80 -26.06
CA ALA A 117 -27.76 20.55 -25.83
C ALA A 117 -27.60 21.65 -24.76
N SER A 118 -26.47 21.71 -24.06
CA SER A 118 -26.18 22.76 -23.08
C SER A 118 -25.77 24.06 -23.76
N ASP A 119 -26.18 25.21 -23.20
CA ASP A 119 -25.69 26.53 -23.62
C ASP A 119 -24.18 26.71 -23.38
N THR A 120 -23.63 25.93 -22.43
CA THR A 120 -22.21 25.96 -22.05
C THR A 120 -21.65 24.53 -22.05
N PRO A 121 -21.45 23.94 -23.24
CA PRO A 121 -20.95 22.57 -23.37
C PRO A 121 -19.55 22.45 -22.76
N ALA A 122 -19.25 21.29 -22.20
CA ALA A 122 -17.91 20.94 -21.76
C ALA A 122 -16.89 21.10 -22.90
N ASP A 123 -15.77 21.75 -22.57
CA ASP A 123 -14.59 21.80 -23.43
C ASP A 123 -13.84 20.47 -23.37
N VAL A 124 -13.78 19.87 -22.18
CA VAL A 124 -13.17 18.56 -21.94
C VAL A 124 -14.07 17.73 -21.04
N LEU A 125 -14.44 16.53 -21.50
CA LEU A 125 -15.04 15.48 -20.70
C LEU A 125 -13.96 14.48 -20.31
N LEU A 126 -13.68 14.37 -19.01
CA LEU A 126 -12.79 13.38 -18.44
C LEU A 126 -13.58 12.09 -18.25
N THR A 127 -13.06 10.99 -18.80
CA THR A 127 -13.60 9.65 -18.58
C THR A 127 -12.78 8.94 -17.52
N ASP A 128 -13.46 8.15 -16.69
CA ASP A 128 -12.80 7.28 -15.73
C ASP A 128 -12.22 6.03 -16.42
N PHE A 129 -11.30 5.34 -15.75
CA PHE A 129 -10.61 4.20 -16.34
C PHE A 129 -10.28 3.10 -15.33
N THR A 130 -9.85 1.95 -15.83
CA THR A 130 -9.43 0.79 -15.03
C THR A 130 -8.10 0.29 -15.57
N HIS A 131 -7.10 0.13 -14.70
CA HIS A 131 -5.88 -0.60 -15.03
C HIS A 131 -6.18 -2.08 -15.21
N VAL A 132 -5.57 -2.70 -16.20
CA VAL A 132 -5.70 -4.13 -16.48
C VAL A 132 -4.33 -4.73 -16.72
N TYR A 133 -4.07 -5.90 -16.13
CA TYR A 133 -2.75 -6.53 -16.07
C TYR A 133 -2.73 -7.85 -16.85
N PRO A 134 -1.54 -8.34 -17.27
CA PRO A 134 -1.44 -9.54 -18.11
C PRO A 134 -1.88 -10.83 -17.42
N ASP A 135 -1.94 -10.83 -16.08
CA ASP A 135 -2.40 -11.93 -15.24
C ASP A 135 -3.94 -11.98 -15.09
N GLY A 136 -4.66 -11.06 -15.76
CA GLY A 136 -6.11 -10.93 -15.65
C GLY A 136 -6.58 -10.04 -14.50
N GLY A 137 -5.67 -9.51 -13.68
CA GLY A 137 -5.99 -8.56 -12.62
C GLY A 137 -6.43 -7.20 -13.16
N SER A 138 -7.24 -6.48 -12.39
CA SER A 138 -7.64 -5.11 -12.71
C SER A 138 -7.71 -4.23 -11.46
N GLU A 139 -7.32 -2.96 -11.57
CA GLU A 139 -7.40 -1.96 -10.49
C GLU A 139 -8.17 -0.72 -11.01
N PRO A 140 -9.14 -0.16 -10.27
CA PRO A 140 -9.84 1.05 -10.69
C PRO A 140 -8.89 2.27 -10.70
N ASN A 141 -9.28 3.35 -11.38
CA ASN A 141 -8.57 4.62 -11.31
C ASN A 141 -8.37 5.05 -9.83
N PRO A 142 -7.12 5.24 -9.37
CA PRO A 142 -6.82 5.57 -7.98
C PRO A 142 -7.35 6.96 -7.55
N TRP A 143 -7.79 7.78 -8.51
CA TRP A 143 -8.36 9.11 -8.28
C TRP A 143 -9.88 9.17 -8.44
N ARG A 144 -10.55 8.06 -8.75
CA ARG A 144 -12.00 8.02 -9.01
C ARG A 144 -12.80 8.72 -7.91
N SER A 145 -12.59 8.34 -6.64
CA SER A 145 -13.33 8.92 -5.51
C SER A 145 -13.09 10.43 -5.36
N ALA A 146 -11.86 10.90 -5.62
CA ALA A 146 -11.54 12.33 -5.54
C ALA A 146 -12.15 13.12 -6.71
N LEU A 147 -12.22 12.53 -7.90
CA LEU A 147 -12.82 13.15 -9.08
C LEU A 147 -14.36 13.15 -8.98
N ALA A 148 -14.96 12.04 -8.55
CA ALA A 148 -16.41 11.89 -8.36
C ALA A 148 -16.97 12.79 -7.26
N ALA A 149 -16.21 13.03 -6.19
CA ALA A 149 -16.59 13.96 -5.13
C ALA A 149 -16.28 15.43 -5.45
N SER A 150 -15.72 15.73 -6.63
CA SER A 150 -15.35 17.08 -7.01
C SER A 150 -16.44 17.78 -7.83
N PRO A 151 -16.43 19.12 -7.88
CA PRO A 151 -17.33 19.87 -8.75
C PRO A 151 -17.16 19.60 -10.25
N LEU A 152 -16.18 18.79 -10.67
CA LEU A 152 -16.10 18.30 -12.06
C LEU A 152 -17.35 17.54 -12.50
N VAL A 153 -18.07 16.88 -11.59
CA VAL A 153 -19.33 16.19 -11.94
C VAL A 153 -20.39 17.20 -12.44
N GLU A 154 -20.39 18.42 -11.86
CA GLU A 154 -21.31 19.50 -12.25
C GLU A 154 -20.71 20.45 -13.30
N GLY A 155 -19.39 20.51 -13.38
CA GLY A 155 -18.64 21.33 -14.31
C GLY A 155 -17.87 22.43 -13.58
N CYS A 156 -16.56 22.52 -13.84
CA CYS A 156 -15.72 23.57 -13.27
C CYS A 156 -14.56 23.93 -14.20
N THR A 157 -13.81 24.95 -13.83
CA THR A 157 -12.52 25.29 -14.45
C THR A 157 -11.36 24.64 -13.70
N ALA A 158 -10.19 24.63 -14.36
CA ALA A 158 -8.94 24.25 -13.73
C ALA A 158 -8.56 25.10 -12.51
N ALA A 159 -8.91 26.39 -12.53
CA ALA A 159 -8.55 27.35 -11.49
C ALA A 159 -9.40 27.20 -10.22
N GLU A 160 -10.66 26.78 -10.36
CA GLU A 160 -11.55 26.52 -9.22
C GLU A 160 -11.15 25.24 -8.47
N HIS A 161 -10.61 24.24 -9.18
CA HIS A 161 -10.23 22.96 -8.61
C HIS A 161 -8.82 22.48 -9.05
N PRO A 162 -7.74 23.19 -8.69
CA PRO A 162 -6.37 22.86 -9.11
C PRO A 162 -5.93 21.45 -8.69
N GLU A 163 -6.61 20.85 -7.72
CA GLU A 163 -6.42 19.46 -7.30
C GLU A 163 -6.59 18.45 -8.45
N LEU A 164 -7.31 18.80 -9.51
CA LEU A 164 -7.51 17.93 -10.68
C LEU A 164 -6.20 17.60 -11.42
N PHE A 165 -5.20 18.49 -11.37
CA PHE A 165 -3.86 18.22 -11.92
C PHE A 165 -3.09 17.17 -11.10
N ARG A 166 -3.68 16.67 -10.01
CA ARG A 166 -3.17 15.51 -9.27
C ARG A 166 -3.45 14.17 -9.96
N SER A 167 -4.45 14.13 -10.84
CA SER A 167 -4.87 12.96 -11.62
C SER A 167 -3.97 12.67 -12.84
N VAL A 168 -4.40 11.73 -13.68
CA VAL A 168 -3.67 11.27 -14.88
C VAL A 168 -3.67 12.34 -15.98
N MET A 169 -2.47 12.72 -16.42
CA MET A 169 -2.23 13.71 -17.48
C MET A 169 -2.01 13.02 -18.83
N ALA A 170 -2.93 12.14 -19.21
CA ALA A 170 -2.92 11.46 -20.50
C ALA A 170 -4.05 11.97 -21.39
N VAL A 171 -3.88 11.90 -22.70
CA VAL A 171 -4.94 12.32 -23.64
C VAL A 171 -6.06 11.27 -23.75
N TRP A 172 -5.73 9.99 -23.55
CA TRP A 172 -6.65 8.88 -23.85
C TRP A 172 -7.88 8.79 -22.93
N ASN A 173 -7.89 9.47 -21.79
CA ASN A 173 -9.06 9.53 -20.91
C ASN A 173 -9.84 10.85 -21.05
N LYS A 174 -9.64 11.57 -22.15
CA LYS A 174 -10.24 12.89 -22.39
C LYS A 174 -10.93 12.93 -23.73
N VAL A 175 -12.21 13.24 -23.70
CA VAL A 175 -13.00 13.56 -24.87
C VAL A 175 -13.06 15.08 -24.98
N ILE A 176 -12.47 15.64 -26.02
CA ILE A 176 -12.21 17.08 -26.14
C ILE A 176 -13.10 17.65 -27.24
N ARG A 177 -13.74 18.78 -26.98
CA ARG A 177 -14.51 19.51 -28.01
C ARG A 177 -13.55 19.96 -29.11
N ARG A 178 -13.79 19.50 -30.35
CA ARG A 178 -12.83 19.62 -31.46
C ARG A 178 -12.47 21.07 -31.78
N ALA A 179 -13.48 21.93 -31.94
CA ALA A 179 -13.26 23.35 -32.22
C ALA A 179 -12.42 24.02 -31.12
N TYR A 180 -12.71 23.71 -29.86
CA TYR A 180 -11.92 24.19 -28.72
C TYR A 180 -10.46 23.72 -28.80
N LEU A 181 -10.22 22.44 -29.08
CA LEU A 181 -8.86 21.90 -29.21
C LEU A 181 -8.07 22.60 -30.33
N LEU A 182 -8.69 22.84 -31.48
CA LEU A 182 -8.06 23.54 -32.61
C LEU A 182 -7.75 25.00 -32.26
N ASP A 183 -8.67 25.69 -31.56
CA ASP A 183 -8.50 27.09 -31.13
C ASP A 183 -7.35 27.27 -30.12
N LEU A 184 -6.94 26.22 -29.41
CA LEU A 184 -5.78 26.29 -28.50
C LEU A 184 -4.46 26.50 -29.24
N GLY A 185 -4.38 26.12 -30.52
CA GLY A 185 -3.15 26.19 -31.31
C GLY A 185 -2.00 25.39 -30.68
N VAL A 186 -2.30 24.16 -30.25
CA VAL A 186 -1.35 23.21 -29.66
C VAL A 186 -1.15 22.01 -30.58
N SER A 187 -0.03 21.33 -30.41
CA SER A 187 0.39 20.18 -31.21
C SER A 187 0.94 19.12 -30.26
N PHE A 188 0.73 17.84 -30.58
CA PHE A 188 1.31 16.73 -29.81
C PHE A 188 2.84 16.74 -29.94
N GLY A 189 3.33 17.13 -31.11
CA GLY A 189 4.77 17.13 -31.40
C GLY A 189 5.33 15.70 -31.50
N GLY A 190 6.66 15.59 -31.46
CA GLY A 190 7.36 14.32 -31.58
C GLY A 190 7.97 13.80 -30.27
N GLY A 191 8.37 12.53 -30.28
CA GLY A 191 9.06 11.90 -29.15
C GLY A 191 8.13 11.29 -28.11
N PHE A 192 8.66 10.96 -26.93
CA PHE A 192 7.86 10.43 -25.82
C PHE A 192 7.12 11.52 -25.05
N TYR A 193 5.97 11.16 -24.47
CA TYR A 193 5.13 12.02 -23.62
C TYR A 193 4.52 13.19 -24.39
N GLU A 194 4.31 13.03 -25.69
CA GLU A 194 3.73 13.99 -26.62
C GLU A 194 2.29 14.40 -26.28
N ASP A 195 1.60 13.63 -25.43
CA ASP A 195 0.24 13.94 -24.98
C ASP A 195 0.18 15.08 -23.96
N ILE A 196 1.23 15.31 -23.17
CA ILE A 196 1.19 16.32 -22.09
C ILE A 196 1.17 17.75 -22.64
N SER A 197 1.78 18.00 -23.80
CA SER A 197 1.79 19.30 -24.48
C SER A 197 0.42 19.71 -25.01
N VAL A 198 -0.49 18.76 -25.19
CA VAL A 198 -1.90 19.01 -25.52
C VAL A 198 -2.78 18.96 -24.28
N THR A 199 -2.56 17.96 -23.43
CA THR A 199 -3.41 17.71 -22.25
C THR A 199 -3.36 18.84 -21.24
N TYR A 200 -2.18 19.40 -20.95
CA TYR A 200 -2.07 20.52 -20.02
C TYR A 200 -2.81 21.76 -20.54
N PRO A 201 -2.53 22.27 -21.75
CA PRO A 201 -3.28 23.38 -22.32
C PRO A 201 -4.80 23.16 -22.37
N ALA A 202 -5.23 21.96 -22.78
CA ALA A 202 -6.64 21.61 -22.85
C ALA A 202 -7.34 21.64 -21.48
N LEU A 203 -6.66 21.28 -20.41
CA LEU A 203 -7.22 21.39 -19.06
C LEU A 203 -7.14 22.81 -18.51
N LEU A 204 -6.02 23.50 -18.73
CA LEU A 204 -5.73 24.81 -18.15
C LEU A 204 -6.61 25.92 -18.72
N ALA A 205 -6.95 25.86 -20.01
CA ALA A 205 -7.74 26.89 -20.69
C ALA A 205 -9.21 26.51 -20.87
N ALA A 206 -9.64 25.35 -20.36
CA ALA A 206 -11.03 24.94 -20.44
C ALA A 206 -11.90 25.86 -19.59
N ARG A 207 -12.98 26.37 -20.20
CA ARG A 207 -14.01 27.12 -19.49
C ARG A 207 -14.94 26.18 -18.72
N ARG A 208 -15.07 24.93 -19.18
CA ARG A 208 -15.83 23.90 -18.49
C ARG A 208 -15.20 22.52 -18.69
N LEU A 209 -14.74 21.95 -17.59
CA LEU A 209 -14.31 20.57 -17.44
C LEU A 209 -15.44 19.77 -16.83
N ARG A 210 -15.72 18.58 -17.36
CA ARG A 210 -16.71 17.65 -16.82
C ARG A 210 -16.07 16.29 -16.54
N TYR A 211 -16.56 15.56 -15.55
CA TYR A 211 -16.10 14.21 -15.24
C TYR A 211 -17.25 13.22 -15.31
N LEU A 212 -17.09 12.18 -16.12
CA LEU A 212 -18.02 11.06 -16.20
C LEU A 212 -17.57 9.99 -15.20
N ASP A 213 -18.31 9.82 -14.11
CA ASP A 213 -18.01 8.84 -13.04
C ASP A 213 -18.36 7.39 -13.45
N ARG A 214 -17.86 6.96 -14.61
CA ARG A 214 -18.00 5.62 -15.15
C ARG A 214 -16.69 5.21 -15.79
N PRO A 215 -16.13 4.03 -15.45
CA PRO A 215 -14.97 3.49 -16.16
C PRO A 215 -15.33 3.32 -17.64
N CYS A 216 -14.73 4.14 -18.50
CA CYS A 216 -14.95 4.09 -19.95
C CYS A 216 -13.69 3.68 -20.71
N TYR A 217 -12.62 3.31 -20.01
CA TYR A 217 -11.35 2.94 -20.64
C TYR A 217 -10.62 1.86 -19.83
N HIS A 218 -10.13 0.82 -20.49
CA HIS A 218 -9.25 -0.18 -19.89
C HIS A 218 -7.80 0.07 -20.31
N TYR A 219 -6.99 0.56 -19.38
CA TYR A 219 -5.59 0.90 -19.63
C TYR A 219 -4.67 -0.29 -19.30
N ARG A 220 -4.07 -0.88 -20.34
CA ARG A 220 -3.23 -2.07 -20.22
C ARG A 220 -1.87 -1.74 -19.64
N ARG A 221 -1.56 -2.37 -18.51
CA ARG A 221 -0.28 -2.25 -17.82
C ARG A 221 0.57 -3.51 -17.95
N GLY A 222 1.87 -3.34 -17.81
CA GLY A 222 2.82 -4.47 -17.76
C GLY A 222 3.13 -5.13 -19.10
N ARG A 223 2.71 -4.55 -20.23
CA ARG A 223 3.12 -5.07 -21.54
C ARG A 223 4.60 -4.78 -21.84
N PRO A 224 5.32 -5.71 -22.50
CA PRO A 224 6.64 -5.43 -23.05
C PRO A 224 6.60 -4.27 -24.07
N GLY A 225 7.62 -3.41 -24.04
CA GLY A 225 7.76 -2.30 -24.98
C GLY A 225 6.97 -1.03 -24.66
N ALA A 226 6.22 -0.99 -23.54
CA ALA A 226 5.56 0.24 -23.11
C ALA A 226 6.59 1.34 -22.79
N ILE A 227 6.30 2.58 -23.19
CA ILE A 227 7.17 3.74 -22.97
C ILE A 227 7.55 3.87 -21.48
N THR A 228 6.58 3.70 -20.58
CA THR A 228 6.71 3.90 -19.13
C THR A 228 7.59 2.88 -18.42
N SER A 229 7.95 1.77 -19.07
CA SER A 229 8.80 0.70 -18.51
C SER A 229 10.04 0.41 -19.35
N THR A 230 10.21 1.04 -20.51
CA THR A 230 11.31 0.73 -21.44
C THR A 230 12.49 1.69 -21.25
N PRO A 231 13.70 1.20 -20.96
CA PRO A 231 14.93 1.99 -20.97
C PRO A 231 15.15 2.71 -22.30
N SER A 232 15.26 4.05 -22.29
CA SER A 232 15.42 4.80 -23.56
C SER A 232 16.03 6.19 -23.38
N PRO A 233 16.87 6.67 -24.34
CA PRO A 233 17.25 8.09 -24.40
C PRO A 233 16.06 9.03 -24.62
N LYS A 234 14.99 8.54 -25.28
CA LYS A 234 13.80 9.32 -25.66
C LYS A 234 13.00 9.85 -24.47
N HIS A 235 13.24 9.34 -23.26
CA HIS A 235 12.69 9.94 -22.04
C HIS A 235 13.03 11.42 -21.89
N ALA A 236 14.13 11.87 -22.50
CA ALA A 236 14.53 13.27 -22.49
C ALA A 236 13.68 14.16 -23.42
N ASP A 237 12.78 13.59 -24.22
CA ASP A 237 11.86 14.33 -25.09
C ASP A 237 10.79 15.06 -24.27
N ALA A 238 10.49 14.58 -23.06
CA ALA A 238 9.57 15.23 -22.11
C ALA A 238 9.90 16.72 -21.88
N PHE A 239 11.17 17.13 -21.97
CA PHE A 239 11.57 18.52 -21.78
C PHE A 239 11.10 19.45 -22.89
N ALA A 240 11.07 18.98 -24.14
CA ALA A 240 10.48 19.75 -25.25
C ALA A 240 8.98 19.90 -25.02
N GLN A 241 8.32 18.83 -24.57
CA GLN A 241 6.90 18.86 -24.23
C GLN A 241 6.59 19.81 -23.06
N TYR A 242 7.45 19.86 -22.03
CA TYR A 242 7.30 20.86 -20.97
C TYR A 242 7.49 22.29 -21.49
N ASP A 243 8.46 22.52 -22.37
CA ASP A 243 8.71 23.84 -22.96
C ASP A 243 7.47 24.35 -23.72
N GLU A 244 6.78 23.48 -24.46
CA GLU A 244 5.52 23.82 -25.15
C GLU A 244 4.40 24.20 -24.18
N ILE A 245 4.27 23.48 -23.05
CA ILE A 245 3.29 23.83 -22.00
C ILE A 245 3.56 25.24 -21.46
N PHE A 246 4.83 25.58 -21.21
CA PHE A 246 5.18 26.92 -20.71
C PHE A 246 5.03 28.01 -21.78
N ALA A 247 5.35 27.71 -23.04
CA ALA A 247 5.09 28.61 -24.17
C ALA A 247 3.59 28.89 -24.35
N PHE A 248 2.73 27.90 -24.07
CA PHE A 248 1.28 28.09 -24.00
C PHE A 248 0.89 29.02 -22.84
N LEU A 249 1.39 28.77 -21.63
CA LEU A 249 1.13 29.62 -20.46
C LEU A 249 1.60 31.06 -20.65
N ASP A 250 2.71 31.28 -21.36
CA ASP A 250 3.22 32.63 -21.68
C ASP A 250 2.27 33.39 -22.61
N ARG A 251 1.55 32.69 -23.49
CA ARG A 251 0.53 33.26 -24.40
C ARG A 251 -0.86 33.37 -23.77
N ARG A 252 -1.09 32.76 -22.59
CA ARG A 252 -2.41 32.65 -21.93
C ARG A 252 -2.34 33.10 -20.46
N PRO A 253 -2.35 34.43 -20.21
CA PRO A 253 -2.29 34.98 -18.85
C PRO A 253 -3.45 34.52 -17.95
N ASP A 254 -4.60 34.19 -18.54
CA ASP A 254 -5.77 33.59 -17.88
C ASP A 254 -5.44 32.24 -17.22
N ALA A 255 -4.54 31.46 -17.82
CA ALA A 255 -4.07 30.19 -17.27
C ALA A 255 -2.84 30.35 -16.33
N ALA A 256 -2.21 31.53 -16.28
CA ALA A 256 -0.97 31.75 -15.56
C ALA A 256 -1.10 31.62 -14.04
N ALA A 257 -2.32 31.74 -13.49
CA ALA A 257 -2.61 31.50 -12.07
C ALA A 257 -2.15 30.11 -11.60
N LEU A 258 -2.11 29.12 -12.51
CA LEU A 258 -1.69 27.75 -12.23
C LEU A 258 -0.24 27.45 -12.64
N ARG A 259 0.53 28.45 -13.08
CA ARG A 259 1.90 28.26 -13.56
C ARG A 259 2.81 27.57 -12.52
N ALA A 260 2.68 27.93 -11.25
CA ALA A 260 3.44 27.30 -10.17
C ALA A 260 3.10 25.81 -9.99
N LEU A 261 1.83 25.45 -10.16
CA LEU A 261 1.36 24.06 -10.09
C LEU A 261 1.88 23.25 -11.27
N VAL A 262 1.81 23.80 -12.49
CA VAL A 262 2.35 23.18 -13.71
C VAL A 262 3.88 22.99 -13.59
N PHE A 263 4.58 23.98 -13.03
CA PHE A 263 5.99 23.88 -12.71
C PHE A 263 6.30 22.73 -11.74
N ASP A 264 5.57 22.65 -10.62
CA ASP A 264 5.75 21.57 -9.67
C ASP A 264 5.50 20.19 -10.29
N ARG A 265 4.54 20.11 -11.21
CA ARG A 265 4.17 18.86 -11.90
C ARG A 265 5.23 18.41 -12.89
N THR A 266 5.65 19.28 -13.80
CA THR A 266 6.70 18.97 -14.78
C THR A 266 8.02 18.64 -14.08
N LEU A 267 8.37 19.35 -13.01
CA LEU A 267 9.54 19.03 -12.18
C LEU A 267 9.40 17.68 -11.48
N LYS A 268 8.24 17.36 -10.91
CA LYS A 268 7.96 16.05 -10.30
C LYS A 268 8.09 14.92 -11.32
N GLN A 269 7.52 15.08 -12.52
CA GLN A 269 7.58 14.07 -13.58
C GLN A 269 9.02 13.83 -14.04
N ALA A 270 9.77 14.90 -14.33
CA ALA A 270 11.17 14.80 -14.74
C ALA A 270 12.03 14.11 -13.67
N VAL A 271 11.81 14.44 -12.40
CA VAL A 271 12.47 13.79 -11.26
C VAL A 271 12.07 12.31 -11.15
N THR A 272 10.80 11.98 -11.34
CA THR A 272 10.30 10.59 -11.30
C THR A 272 10.97 9.76 -12.38
N VAL A 273 10.98 10.24 -13.64
CA VAL A 273 11.66 9.56 -14.76
C VAL A 273 13.15 9.35 -14.47
N TYR A 274 13.83 10.35 -13.91
CA TYR A 274 15.23 10.23 -13.51
C TYR A 274 15.44 9.18 -12.40
N ASP A 275 14.51 9.08 -11.46
CA ASP A 275 14.65 8.23 -10.27
C ASP A 275 14.27 6.78 -10.53
N THR A 276 13.37 6.52 -11.48
CA THR A 276 12.98 5.17 -11.89
C THR A 276 14.21 4.38 -12.35
N PRO A 277 14.52 3.25 -11.70
CA PRO A 277 15.66 2.42 -12.07
C PRO A 277 15.58 1.95 -13.52
N GLY A 278 16.70 2.02 -14.24
CA GLY A 278 16.81 1.53 -15.62
C GLY A 278 16.13 2.39 -16.69
N LEU A 279 15.19 3.26 -16.34
CA LEU A 279 14.39 4.01 -17.33
C LEU A 279 15.25 4.99 -18.15
N VAL A 280 16.07 5.80 -17.47
CA VAL A 280 17.10 6.63 -18.11
C VAL A 280 18.43 5.86 -18.14
N PRO A 281 18.99 5.54 -19.33
CA PRO A 281 20.24 4.79 -19.45
C PRO A 281 21.40 5.45 -18.67
N ASP A 282 22.23 4.64 -18.00
CA ASP A 282 23.24 5.14 -17.04
C ASP A 282 24.19 6.19 -17.61
N GLY A 283 24.64 6.01 -18.86
CA GLY A 283 25.50 6.97 -19.56
C GLY A 283 24.84 8.32 -19.85
N LEU A 284 23.50 8.38 -19.86
CA LEU A 284 22.72 9.57 -20.19
C LEU A 284 22.15 10.27 -18.95
N ARG A 285 22.18 9.64 -17.78
CA ARG A 285 21.64 10.22 -16.53
C ARG A 285 22.22 11.60 -16.21
N ALA A 286 23.52 11.81 -16.44
CA ALA A 286 24.13 13.11 -16.19
C ALA A 286 23.57 14.21 -17.11
N ALA A 287 23.37 13.90 -18.40
CA ALA A 287 22.78 14.82 -19.37
C ALA A 287 21.30 15.07 -19.07
N PHE A 288 20.55 14.03 -18.73
CA PHE A 288 19.14 14.14 -18.34
C PHE A 288 18.96 15.04 -17.11
N PHE A 289 19.81 14.88 -16.10
CA PHE A 289 19.74 15.72 -14.90
C PHE A 289 20.03 17.20 -15.19
N ARG A 290 20.94 17.49 -16.12
CA ARG A 290 21.15 18.88 -16.58
C ARG A 290 19.89 19.45 -17.21
N ARG A 291 19.18 18.67 -18.05
CA ARG A 291 17.88 19.11 -18.61
C ARG A 291 16.84 19.44 -17.54
N ILE A 292 16.81 18.71 -16.41
CA ILE A 292 15.95 19.07 -15.25
C ILE A 292 16.30 20.46 -14.71
N ALA A 293 17.60 20.76 -14.58
CA ALA A 293 18.06 22.04 -14.09
C ALA A 293 17.78 23.17 -15.09
N ASP A 294 18.00 22.94 -16.37
CA ASP A 294 17.77 23.90 -17.46
C ASP A 294 16.27 24.23 -17.58
N HIS A 295 15.41 23.20 -17.50
CA HIS A 295 13.95 23.36 -17.39
C HIS A 295 13.56 24.23 -16.20
N ALA A 296 14.12 23.92 -15.02
CA ALA A 296 13.82 24.66 -13.82
C ALA A 296 14.32 26.12 -13.86
N ALA A 297 15.46 26.36 -14.49
CA ALA A 297 16.03 27.69 -14.64
C ALA A 297 15.20 28.57 -15.58
N ARG A 298 14.65 27.98 -16.66
CA ARG A 298 13.80 28.69 -17.63
C ARG A 298 12.42 29.02 -17.09
N HIS A 299 11.78 28.07 -16.41
CA HIS A 299 10.31 28.12 -16.22
C HIS A 299 9.84 28.36 -14.80
N ARG A 300 10.74 28.34 -13.80
CA ARG A 300 10.35 28.54 -12.40
C ARG A 300 9.77 29.96 -12.18
N PRO A 301 8.54 30.08 -11.67
CA PRO A 301 7.98 31.39 -11.30
C PRO A 301 8.84 32.12 -10.26
N ALA A 302 8.87 33.45 -10.30
CA ALA A 302 9.72 34.26 -9.44
C ALA A 302 9.38 34.09 -7.94
N ASP A 303 8.10 33.94 -7.63
CA ASP A 303 7.52 33.75 -6.30
C ASP A 303 7.41 32.27 -5.87
N HIS A 304 7.84 31.34 -6.73
CA HIS A 304 7.69 29.91 -6.50
C HIS A 304 8.44 29.45 -5.23
N ARG A 305 7.70 28.76 -4.36
CA ARG A 305 8.23 28.15 -3.14
C ARG A 305 8.21 26.63 -3.26
N PHE A 306 9.40 26.04 -3.25
CA PHE A 306 9.52 24.58 -3.18
C PHE A 306 8.85 24.03 -1.91
N PRO A 307 8.23 22.85 -1.97
CA PRO A 307 7.56 22.26 -0.83
C PRO A 307 8.53 22.03 0.36
N PRO A 308 8.02 22.00 1.61
CA PRO A 308 8.88 21.71 2.76
C PRO A 308 9.43 20.27 2.72
N GLY A 309 10.43 20.01 3.57
CA GLY A 309 10.97 18.66 3.77
C GLY A 309 11.92 18.16 2.67
N VAL A 310 12.15 16.85 2.67
CA VAL A 310 13.12 16.18 1.78
C VAL A 310 12.70 16.30 0.31
N ARG A 311 11.39 16.24 0.03
CA ARG A 311 10.85 16.36 -1.33
C ARG A 311 11.22 17.69 -1.97
N GLY A 312 10.94 18.82 -1.34
CA GLY A 312 11.34 20.11 -1.93
C GLY A 312 12.83 20.41 -1.79
N LEU A 313 13.58 19.68 -0.96
CA LEU A 313 15.04 19.70 -1.05
C LEU A 313 15.54 19.00 -2.32
N ARG A 314 14.99 17.83 -2.68
CA ARG A 314 15.29 17.14 -3.94
C ARG A 314 14.99 18.04 -5.13
N TYR A 315 13.82 18.68 -5.15
CA TYR A 315 13.45 19.61 -6.21
C TYR A 315 14.38 20.81 -6.29
N ARG A 316 14.80 21.39 -5.16
CA ARG A 316 15.80 22.47 -5.15
C ARG A 316 17.16 22.04 -5.70
N LEU A 317 17.60 20.82 -5.42
CA LEU A 317 18.88 20.31 -5.91
C LEU A 317 18.81 20.01 -7.41
N ALA A 318 17.70 19.41 -7.86
CA ALA A 318 17.40 19.21 -9.27
C ALA A 318 17.37 20.54 -10.03
N ALA A 319 16.61 21.51 -9.52
CA ALA A 319 16.50 22.84 -10.12
C ALA A 319 17.82 23.64 -10.14
N ARG A 320 18.79 23.30 -9.30
CA ARG A 320 20.12 23.92 -9.27
C ARG A 320 21.16 23.18 -10.09
N GLY A 321 20.80 22.03 -10.68
CA GLY A 321 21.74 21.18 -11.40
C GLY A 321 22.79 20.50 -10.51
N ASP A 322 22.59 20.48 -9.18
CA ASP A 322 23.51 19.80 -8.27
C ASP A 322 23.23 18.29 -8.24
N ARG A 323 23.60 17.61 -9.33
CA ARG A 323 23.39 16.18 -9.51
C ARG A 323 24.08 15.37 -8.43
N HIS A 324 25.28 15.77 -8.03
CA HIS A 324 26.03 15.07 -6.99
C HIS A 324 25.31 15.15 -5.65
N ALA A 325 24.81 16.34 -5.28
CA ALA A 325 23.97 16.50 -4.10
C ALA A 325 22.68 15.73 -4.18
N TYR A 326 22.05 15.77 -5.34
CA TYR A 326 20.79 15.09 -5.57
C TYR A 326 20.96 13.58 -5.42
N GLU A 327 21.97 13.00 -6.05
CA GLU A 327 22.26 11.57 -5.94
C GLU A 327 22.72 11.17 -4.55
N GLN A 328 23.49 12.01 -3.85
CA GLN A 328 23.78 11.78 -2.43
C GLN A 328 22.52 11.85 -1.58
N LEU A 329 21.61 12.79 -1.83
CA LEU A 329 20.34 12.89 -1.14
C LEU A 329 19.45 11.68 -1.43
N ARG A 330 19.45 11.19 -2.68
CA ARG A 330 18.69 10.01 -3.12
C ARG A 330 19.25 8.71 -2.55
N ARG A 331 20.58 8.52 -2.59
CA ARG A 331 21.26 7.31 -2.09
C ARG A 331 21.38 7.27 -0.56
N SER A 332 21.39 8.42 0.12
CA SER A 332 21.77 8.51 1.56
C SER A 332 20.91 9.43 2.43
N GLY A 333 19.99 10.20 1.86
CA GLY A 333 19.19 11.18 2.59
C GLY A 333 19.95 12.45 3.04
N ARG A 334 21.12 12.81 2.45
CA ARG A 334 21.99 13.94 2.89
C ARG A 334 22.52 14.85 1.77
N LEU A 335 22.76 16.13 2.10
CA LEU A 335 23.39 17.19 1.27
C LEU A 335 24.95 17.12 1.23
N PRO A 336 25.63 17.49 0.12
CA PRO A 336 27.09 17.59 0.03
C PRO A 336 27.69 18.73 0.85
N ARG A 337 28.99 18.58 1.15
CA ARG A 337 29.78 19.50 1.97
C ARG A 337 29.87 20.93 1.43
N ALA A 338 29.78 21.14 0.11
CA ALA A 338 29.92 22.46 -0.52
C ALA A 338 28.73 23.41 -0.23
N LEU A 339 27.48 22.90 -0.26
CA LEU A 339 26.28 23.68 0.06
C LEU A 339 26.11 23.96 1.56
N ARG A 340 26.77 23.18 2.43
CA ARG A 340 26.79 23.45 3.88
C ARG A 340 27.48 24.77 4.23
N ARG A 341 28.38 25.28 3.37
CA ARG A 341 29.11 26.53 3.61
C ARG A 341 28.28 27.78 3.31
N ARG A 342 27.33 27.69 2.36
CA ARG A 342 26.40 28.79 2.01
C ARG A 342 25.12 28.81 2.84
N ALA A 343 24.72 27.68 3.43
CA ALA A 343 23.55 27.59 4.32
C ALA A 343 23.82 28.02 5.78
N ARG A 344 24.82 28.88 6.02
CA ARG A 344 25.17 29.36 7.38
C ARG A 344 24.18 30.38 7.97
N ALA A 345 23.08 30.68 7.28
CA ALA A 345 22.04 31.57 7.77
C ALA A 345 20.69 30.89 8.10
N VAL A 346 20.61 29.55 8.23
CA VAL A 346 19.35 28.87 8.61
C VAL A 346 19.58 27.72 9.60
N VAL A 347 19.26 27.98 10.87
CA VAL A 347 18.46 27.19 11.87
C VAL A 347 18.85 25.70 12.15
N PRO A 348 18.58 25.13 13.36
CA PRO A 348 19.20 23.92 13.95
C PRO A 348 19.18 22.58 13.19
N ALA A 349 18.52 22.48 12.04
CA ALA A 349 18.45 21.27 11.21
C ALA A 349 19.82 20.83 10.64
N VAL A 350 20.72 21.78 10.35
CA VAL A 350 22.08 21.49 9.87
C VAL A 350 22.92 20.77 10.92
N ARG A 351 22.76 21.10 12.21
CA ARG A 351 23.41 20.39 13.34
C ARG A 351 22.95 18.93 13.42
N ARG A 352 21.70 18.62 13.05
CA ARG A 352 21.12 17.27 13.05
C ARG A 352 21.65 16.41 11.88
N ALA A 353 21.79 16.99 10.68
CA ALA A 353 22.31 16.31 9.49
C ALA A 353 23.82 15.99 9.55
N VAL A 354 24.62 16.86 10.17
CA VAL A 354 26.06 16.61 10.42
C VAL A 354 26.26 15.43 11.39
N ARG A 355 25.44 15.34 12.44
CA ARG A 355 25.45 14.21 13.39
C ARG A 355 24.99 12.91 12.73
N GLY A 356 23.96 12.94 11.87
CA GLY A 356 23.62 11.79 11.01
C GLY A 356 24.83 11.35 10.17
N GLY A 357 25.47 12.31 9.48
CA GLY A 357 26.72 12.19 8.72
C GLY A 357 27.71 11.19 9.32
N ALA A 358 28.24 11.59 10.48
CA ALA A 358 29.22 10.85 11.26
C ALA A 358 28.69 9.49 11.74
N ARG A 359 27.41 9.39 12.12
CA ARG A 359 26.79 8.12 12.57
C ARG A 359 26.77 7.05 11.50
N PHE A 360 26.55 7.39 10.23
CA PHE A 360 26.60 6.40 9.13
C PHE A 360 28.03 5.93 8.86
N THR A 361 29.02 6.82 8.98
CA THR A 361 30.44 6.45 8.90
C THR A 361 30.86 5.54 10.04
N VAL A 362 30.42 5.83 11.27
CA VAL A 362 30.68 5.01 12.46
C VAL A 362 29.99 3.64 12.35
N TYR A 363 28.74 3.58 11.90
CA TYR A 363 28.05 2.32 11.62
C TYR A 363 28.79 1.46 10.59
N ASN A 364 29.21 2.05 9.46
CA ASN A 364 29.97 1.32 8.45
C ASN A 364 31.36 0.89 8.95
N ALA A 365 31.98 1.64 9.87
CA ALA A 365 33.20 1.20 10.54
C ALA A 365 32.91 -0.02 11.44
N PHE A 366 31.84 0.00 12.24
CA PHE A 366 31.45 -1.14 13.05
C PHE A 366 31.03 -2.36 12.23
N ARG A 367 30.48 -2.18 11.02
CA ARG A 367 30.17 -3.30 10.10
C ARG A 367 31.40 -4.11 9.66
N ARG A 368 32.61 -3.55 9.81
CA ARG A 368 33.86 -4.29 9.57
C ARG A 368 34.21 -5.25 10.69
N LEU A 369 33.57 -5.12 11.86
CA LEU A 369 33.70 -6.08 12.93
C LEU A 369 32.93 -7.38 12.60
N PRO A 370 33.40 -8.53 13.09
CA PRO A 370 32.66 -9.78 12.97
C PRO A 370 31.28 -9.67 13.64
N LEU A 371 30.35 -10.49 13.19
CA LEU A 371 29.10 -10.68 13.91
C LEU A 371 29.42 -11.35 15.26
N ASP A 372 28.76 -10.88 16.31
CA ASP A 372 28.75 -11.48 17.64
C ASP A 372 27.63 -12.54 17.67
N PRO A 373 27.96 -13.85 17.61
CA PRO A 373 26.96 -14.92 17.60
C PRO A 373 26.16 -15.00 18.91
N ASN A 374 26.57 -14.27 19.94
CA ASN A 374 25.97 -14.26 21.27
C ASN A 374 25.26 -12.92 21.55
N LEU A 375 24.88 -12.16 20.53
CA LEU A 375 24.19 -10.87 20.68
C LEU A 375 22.87 -10.84 19.91
N ALA A 376 21.79 -10.54 20.64
CA ALA A 376 20.45 -10.33 20.12
C ALA A 376 19.97 -8.91 20.41
N VAL A 377 19.41 -8.25 19.40
CA VAL A 377 18.83 -6.91 19.50
C VAL A 377 17.31 -7.02 19.51
N TYR A 378 16.68 -6.42 20.52
CA TYR A 378 15.24 -6.39 20.71
C TYR A 378 14.69 -4.97 20.55
N ALA A 379 13.51 -4.84 19.95
CA ALA A 379 12.78 -3.59 19.88
C ALA A 379 11.27 -3.85 19.85
N ALA A 380 10.48 -2.90 20.37
CA ALA A 380 9.03 -2.93 20.24
C ALA A 380 8.47 -1.54 19.90
N TYR A 381 7.42 -1.50 19.09
CA TYR A 381 6.59 -0.32 18.75
C TYR A 381 7.41 0.95 18.45
N TRP A 382 8.30 0.88 17.47
CA TRP A 382 9.20 2.00 17.10
C TRP A 382 10.10 2.49 18.25
N HIS A 383 10.61 1.57 19.07
CA HIS A 383 11.55 1.83 20.18
C HIS A 383 10.91 2.51 21.40
N ARG A 384 9.59 2.34 21.59
CA ARG A 384 8.84 2.90 22.73
C ARG A 384 9.19 2.24 24.07
N GLY A 385 9.77 1.05 24.08
CA GLY A 385 10.26 0.41 25.30
C GLY A 385 10.10 -1.10 25.28
N TYR A 386 10.07 -1.68 26.48
CA TYR A 386 9.98 -3.11 26.77
C TYR A 386 8.52 -3.58 26.77
N ALA A 387 8.06 -4.24 25.70
CA ALA A 387 6.67 -4.67 25.57
C ALA A 387 6.47 -5.76 24.50
N CYS A 388 5.27 -6.36 24.47
CA CYS A 388 4.74 -7.22 23.41
C CYS A 388 5.57 -8.51 23.20
N ASN A 389 5.38 -9.16 22.05
CA ASN A 389 6.04 -10.42 21.68
C ASN A 389 7.58 -10.36 21.86
N PRO A 390 8.30 -9.27 21.51
CA PRO A 390 9.74 -9.20 21.74
C PRO A 390 10.13 -9.28 23.23
N ALA A 391 9.31 -8.78 24.15
CA ALA A 391 9.54 -8.89 25.60
C ALA A 391 9.41 -10.34 26.09
N ALA A 392 8.33 -11.02 25.72
CA ALA A 392 8.16 -12.42 26.08
C ALA A 392 9.27 -13.32 25.50
N ILE A 393 9.66 -13.10 24.24
CA ILE A 393 10.80 -13.80 23.63
C ILE A 393 12.10 -13.51 24.38
N TYR A 394 12.36 -12.25 24.74
CA TYR A 394 13.56 -11.88 25.50
C TYR A 394 13.60 -12.58 26.87
N GLU A 395 12.49 -12.61 27.59
CA GLU A 395 12.40 -13.26 28.91
C GLU A 395 12.64 -14.77 28.81
N LYS A 396 12.01 -15.43 27.83
CA LYS A 396 12.20 -16.86 27.60
C LYS A 396 13.60 -17.16 27.08
N ALA A 397 14.20 -16.31 26.24
CA ALA A 397 15.57 -16.46 25.76
C ALA A 397 16.60 -16.38 26.90
N ARG A 398 16.37 -15.53 27.92
CA ARG A 398 17.24 -15.51 29.11
C ARG A 398 17.24 -16.82 29.88
N GLN A 399 16.16 -17.58 29.82
CA GLN A 399 16.03 -18.88 30.47
C GLN A 399 16.69 -19.99 29.63
N LEU A 400 16.38 -20.06 28.32
CA LEU A 400 16.76 -21.20 27.47
C LEU A 400 18.04 -21.01 26.65
N ALA A 401 18.42 -19.76 26.37
CA ALA A 401 19.61 -19.40 25.59
C ALA A 401 20.47 -18.35 26.33
N PRO A 402 20.91 -18.62 27.58
CA PRO A 402 21.59 -17.63 28.42
C PRO A 402 22.93 -17.14 27.85
N ARG A 403 23.51 -17.88 26.89
CA ARG A 403 24.72 -17.45 26.15
C ARG A 403 24.44 -16.30 25.20
N VAL A 404 23.21 -16.15 24.71
CA VAL A 404 22.81 -15.06 23.82
C VAL A 404 22.36 -13.86 24.66
N ARG A 405 23.19 -12.84 24.72
CA ARG A 405 22.92 -11.60 25.44
C ARG A 405 21.93 -10.75 24.65
N GLY A 406 20.77 -10.44 25.26
CA GLY A 406 19.80 -9.52 24.68
C GLY A 406 20.08 -8.06 25.03
N VAL A 407 19.91 -7.16 24.08
CA VAL A 407 19.96 -5.70 24.27
C VAL A 407 18.76 -5.02 23.62
N TRP A 408 18.09 -4.14 24.36
CA TRP A 408 16.93 -3.41 23.89
C TRP A 408 17.28 -2.09 23.21
N VAL A 409 16.59 -1.75 22.13
CA VAL A 409 16.68 -0.45 21.48
C VAL A 409 15.55 0.45 21.97
N VAL A 410 15.90 1.59 22.54
CA VAL A 410 14.95 2.61 23.02
C VAL A 410 15.20 3.96 22.35
N GLU A 411 14.14 4.72 22.11
CA GLU A 411 14.20 5.98 21.35
C GLU A 411 15.10 7.04 22.00
N ASP A 412 14.95 7.25 23.31
CA ASP A 412 15.61 8.32 24.06
C ASP A 412 15.91 7.93 25.52
N ARG A 413 16.48 8.89 26.28
CA ARG A 413 16.83 8.70 27.68
C ARG A 413 15.63 8.62 28.63
N GLY A 414 14.48 9.20 28.27
CA GLY A 414 13.25 9.07 29.04
C GLY A 414 12.72 7.65 28.95
N ARG A 415 12.67 7.08 27.75
CA ARG A 415 12.33 5.65 27.55
C ARG A 415 13.35 4.72 28.19
N ALA A 416 14.63 5.06 28.16
CA ALA A 416 15.67 4.33 28.88
C ALA A 416 15.44 4.30 30.39
N ALA A 417 14.97 5.40 30.99
CA ALA A 417 14.66 5.46 32.42
C ALA A 417 13.43 4.62 32.80
N ALA A 418 12.53 4.35 31.85
CA ALA A 418 11.36 3.50 32.03
C ALA A 418 11.63 2.00 31.78
N MET A 419 12.87 1.61 31.44
CA MET A 419 13.22 0.21 31.24
C MET A 419 13.21 -0.55 32.57
N PRO A 420 12.75 -1.83 32.59
CA PRO A 420 12.81 -2.63 33.80
C PRO A 420 14.24 -2.74 34.36
N PRO A 421 14.43 -2.73 35.68
CA PRO A 421 15.74 -2.88 36.30
C PRO A 421 16.49 -4.12 35.79
N GLY A 422 17.77 -3.93 35.44
CA GLY A 422 18.62 -5.03 34.97
C GLY A 422 18.46 -5.42 33.50
N VAL A 423 17.56 -4.79 32.73
CA VAL A 423 17.44 -5.02 31.28
C VAL A 423 18.46 -4.17 30.51
N PRO A 424 19.42 -4.77 29.78
CA PRO A 424 20.38 -4.01 28.99
C PRO A 424 19.69 -3.27 27.83
N TYR A 425 20.05 -2.01 27.62
CA TYR A 425 19.51 -1.21 26.53
C TYR A 425 20.57 -0.32 25.86
N VAL A 426 20.25 0.14 24.66
CA VAL A 426 20.97 1.16 23.91
C VAL A 426 19.98 2.20 23.38
N VAL A 427 20.37 3.47 23.46
CA VAL A 427 19.56 4.57 22.94
C VAL A 427 19.84 4.74 21.45
N VAL A 428 18.78 4.88 20.65
CA VAL A 428 18.86 5.08 19.19
C VAL A 428 19.89 6.17 18.84
N ASN A 429 20.63 5.93 17.76
CA ASN A 429 21.66 6.84 17.23
C ASN A 429 22.89 7.11 18.14
N THR A 430 23.08 6.38 19.24
CA THR A 430 24.33 6.38 20.01
C THR A 430 25.40 5.44 19.41
N PRO A 431 26.70 5.62 19.69
CA PRO A 431 27.72 4.67 19.24
C PRO A 431 27.47 3.22 19.68
N ALA A 432 26.96 3.03 20.90
CA ALA A 432 26.58 1.72 21.41
C ALA A 432 25.46 1.08 20.57
N TYR A 433 24.42 1.85 20.22
CA TYR A 433 23.37 1.43 19.30
C TYR A 433 23.92 1.06 17.92
N LEU A 434 24.76 1.92 17.32
CA LEU A 434 25.33 1.65 16.00
C LEU A 434 26.21 0.40 15.99
N ARG A 435 26.96 0.17 17.07
CA ARG A 435 27.76 -1.05 17.24
C ARG A 435 26.85 -2.27 17.36
N ALA A 436 25.85 -2.24 18.25
CA ALA A 436 24.91 -3.34 18.43
C ALA A 436 24.21 -3.70 17.11
N MET A 437 23.66 -2.72 16.40
CA MET A 437 23.00 -2.93 15.10
C MET A 437 23.96 -3.40 13.99
N ALA A 438 25.27 -3.15 14.13
CA ALA A 438 26.26 -3.57 13.14
C ALA A 438 26.81 -4.97 13.43
N THR A 439 26.88 -5.39 14.70
CA THR A 439 27.55 -6.62 15.12
C THR A 439 26.60 -7.70 15.65
N ALA A 440 25.35 -7.40 15.99
CA ALA A 440 24.42 -8.43 16.46
C ALA A 440 24.12 -9.48 15.40
N THR A 441 23.89 -10.71 15.83
CA THR A 441 23.47 -11.81 14.96
C THR A 441 21.96 -11.90 14.88
N TYR A 442 21.25 -11.72 16.00
CA TYR A 442 19.79 -11.85 16.05
C TYR A 442 19.10 -10.50 16.21
N PHE A 443 17.98 -10.32 15.53
CA PHE A 443 17.17 -9.11 15.55
C PHE A 443 15.71 -9.50 15.74
N VAL A 444 15.09 -9.10 16.85
CA VAL A 444 13.70 -9.42 17.19
C VAL A 444 12.90 -8.13 17.31
N ASN A 445 11.83 -7.99 16.53
CA ASN A 445 11.01 -6.77 16.49
C ASN A 445 9.57 -7.08 16.09
N ASN A 446 8.61 -6.27 16.56
CA ASN A 446 7.19 -6.36 16.21
C ASN A 446 6.73 -5.33 15.16
N VAL A 447 7.67 -4.51 14.71
CA VAL A 447 7.57 -3.61 13.54
C VAL A 447 8.85 -3.78 12.71
N ASN A 448 9.21 -2.81 11.87
CA ASN A 448 10.43 -2.88 11.08
C ASN A 448 11.61 -2.12 11.71
N PHE A 449 12.81 -2.70 11.66
CA PHE A 449 14.05 -1.95 11.88
C PHE A 449 14.29 -0.95 10.73
N PRO A 450 14.98 0.18 10.97
CA PRO A 450 15.22 1.20 9.96
C PRO A 450 15.82 0.63 8.66
N HIS A 451 15.32 1.06 7.51
CA HIS A 451 15.84 0.66 6.18
C HIS A 451 17.28 1.18 5.93
N THR A 452 17.69 2.22 6.67
CA THR A 452 19.05 2.78 6.58
C THR A 452 20.14 1.81 7.06
N MET A 453 19.74 0.70 7.71
CA MET A 453 20.61 -0.39 8.13
C MET A 453 20.40 -1.60 7.21
N ALA A 454 21.41 -1.90 6.42
CA ALA A 454 21.41 -3.05 5.53
C ALA A 454 21.52 -4.35 6.35
N LYS A 455 20.67 -5.33 6.04
CA LYS A 455 20.80 -6.70 6.57
C LYS A 455 22.16 -7.25 6.16
N ARG A 456 22.87 -7.91 7.09
CA ARG A 456 24.17 -8.53 6.80
C ARG A 456 23.96 -10.02 6.56
N PRO A 457 24.69 -10.65 5.62
CA PRO A 457 24.74 -12.10 5.54
C PRO A 457 25.15 -12.70 6.91
N GLY A 458 24.44 -13.73 7.35
CA GLY A 458 24.64 -14.38 8.65
C GLY A 458 23.84 -13.78 9.82
N THR A 459 23.05 -12.72 9.62
CA THR A 459 22.11 -12.23 10.64
C THR A 459 20.72 -12.82 10.47
N VAL A 460 20.03 -13.03 11.59
CA VAL A 460 18.67 -13.57 11.68
C VAL A 460 17.71 -12.46 12.12
N HIS A 461 16.67 -12.21 11.33
CA HIS A 461 15.62 -11.22 11.57
C HIS A 461 14.28 -11.90 11.83
N VAL A 462 13.73 -11.65 13.01
CA VAL A 462 12.47 -12.20 13.51
C VAL A 462 11.46 -11.06 13.58
N GLN A 463 10.49 -11.09 12.67
CA GLN A 463 9.33 -10.24 12.70
C GLN A 463 8.25 -10.91 13.53
N THR A 464 7.74 -10.23 14.55
CA THR A 464 6.71 -10.80 15.42
C THR A 464 5.33 -10.21 15.18
N GLN A 465 5.22 -9.11 14.43
CA GLN A 465 3.99 -8.32 14.32
C GLN A 465 3.38 -8.06 15.71
N HIS A 466 2.14 -7.56 15.77
CA HIS A 466 1.58 -7.08 17.03
C HIS A 466 0.07 -7.29 17.17
N GLY A 467 -0.50 -8.22 16.42
CA GLY A 467 -1.91 -8.61 16.56
C GLY A 467 -2.42 -9.48 15.41
N THR A 468 -3.44 -10.29 15.71
CA THR A 468 -4.20 -11.01 14.69
C THR A 468 -4.94 -9.99 13.83
N PRO A 469 -4.89 -10.10 12.49
CA PRO A 469 -5.47 -9.08 11.64
C PRO A 469 -6.98 -9.28 11.47
N LEU A 470 -7.76 -8.30 11.94
CA LEU A 470 -9.14 -8.09 11.46
C LEU A 470 -9.13 -7.32 10.14
N LYS A 471 -8.38 -6.21 10.12
CA LYS A 471 -8.32 -5.26 9.00
C LYS A 471 -7.28 -5.65 7.95
N ALA A 472 -7.55 -5.26 6.71
CA ALA A 472 -6.59 -5.38 5.62
C ALA A 472 -5.28 -4.66 5.96
N MET A 473 -4.15 -5.23 5.56
CA MET A 473 -2.83 -4.69 5.89
C MET A 473 -1.77 -5.05 4.85
N GLY A 474 -0.63 -4.36 4.95
CA GLY A 474 0.49 -4.60 4.06
C GLY A 474 0.10 -4.42 2.59
N MET A 475 0.46 -5.38 1.74
CA MET A 475 0.15 -5.39 0.32
C MET A 475 -1.35 -5.45 0.01
N ASP A 476 -2.20 -5.93 0.94
CA ASP A 476 -3.66 -5.94 0.77
C ASP A 476 -4.28 -4.53 0.84
N LEU A 477 -3.49 -3.52 1.20
CA LEU A 477 -3.89 -2.12 1.17
C LEU A 477 -3.65 -1.43 -0.19
N ARG A 478 -3.05 -2.12 -1.17
CA ARG A 478 -2.76 -1.55 -2.50
C ARG A 478 -3.97 -0.92 -3.16
N ASP A 479 -5.13 -1.56 -3.01
CA ASP A 479 -6.39 -1.12 -3.61
C ASP A 479 -7.25 -0.29 -2.63
N ARG A 480 -6.68 0.10 -1.48
CA ARG A 480 -7.38 0.83 -0.41
C ARG A 480 -6.60 2.09 -0.03
N PRO A 481 -6.56 3.12 -0.90
CA PRO A 481 -5.65 4.27 -0.74
C PRO A 481 -5.91 5.09 0.53
N LEU A 482 -7.16 5.16 1.01
CA LEU A 482 -7.50 5.81 2.28
C LEU A 482 -6.87 5.06 3.46
N ALA A 483 -7.04 3.74 3.50
CA ALA A 483 -6.51 2.86 4.54
C ALA A 483 -4.99 2.65 4.45
N ALA A 484 -4.41 2.83 3.26
CA ALA A 484 -2.97 2.78 3.02
C ALA A 484 -2.25 4.02 3.56
N ASP A 485 -2.92 5.17 3.71
CA ASP A 485 -2.37 6.43 4.23
C ASP A 485 -0.97 6.77 3.65
N GLY A 486 -0.82 6.67 2.33
CA GLY A 486 0.44 6.95 1.65
C GLY A 486 1.58 5.95 1.92
N MET A 487 1.24 4.71 2.31
CA MET A 487 2.19 3.61 2.48
C MET A 487 3.05 3.41 1.22
N ASP A 488 4.35 3.22 1.46
CA ASP A 488 5.33 2.91 0.44
C ASP A 488 5.46 1.37 0.33
N PHE A 489 4.72 0.77 -0.60
CA PHE A 489 4.67 -0.68 -0.78
C PHE A 489 6.01 -1.28 -1.21
N ASP A 490 6.84 -0.54 -1.95
CA ASP A 490 8.18 -0.99 -2.32
C ASP A 490 9.07 -1.08 -1.07
N ARG A 491 9.02 -0.08 -0.19
CA ARG A 491 9.72 -0.16 1.10
C ARG A 491 9.19 -1.24 2.01
N LEU A 492 7.89 -1.53 1.96
CA LEU A 492 7.34 -2.65 2.68
C LEU A 492 7.97 -3.95 2.17
N ARG A 493 7.99 -4.16 0.86
CA ARG A 493 8.61 -5.34 0.24
C ARG A 493 10.09 -5.46 0.58
N GLU A 494 10.85 -4.37 0.51
CA GLU A 494 12.26 -4.33 0.95
C GLU A 494 12.41 -4.68 2.45
N ALA A 495 11.45 -4.33 3.29
CA ALA A 495 11.46 -4.69 4.68
C ALA A 495 11.17 -6.18 4.88
N VAL A 496 10.16 -6.72 4.17
CA VAL A 496 9.78 -8.13 4.17
C VAL A 496 10.92 -9.02 3.68
N ASP A 497 11.64 -8.60 2.62
CA ASP A 497 12.81 -9.31 2.07
C ASP A 497 13.96 -9.46 3.09
N ARG A 498 13.94 -8.70 4.19
CA ARG A 498 14.91 -8.82 5.28
C ARG A 498 14.49 -9.83 6.34
N TRP A 499 13.24 -10.26 6.41
CA TRP A 499 12.79 -11.17 7.45
C TRP A 499 13.28 -12.59 7.16
N ASP A 500 13.75 -13.29 8.20
CA ASP A 500 14.04 -14.72 8.15
C ASP A 500 12.88 -15.52 8.76
N TYR A 501 12.22 -14.94 9.76
CA TYR A 501 11.08 -15.54 10.45
C TYR A 501 9.94 -14.54 10.64
N LEU A 502 8.70 -15.00 10.52
CA LEU A 502 7.48 -14.26 10.83
C LEU A 502 6.61 -15.06 11.81
N VAL A 503 6.35 -14.53 13.01
CA VAL A 503 5.48 -15.19 14.00
C VAL A 503 4.01 -15.09 13.61
N SER A 504 3.29 -16.21 13.67
CA SER A 504 1.85 -16.31 13.43
C SER A 504 1.13 -16.94 14.63
N PRO A 505 0.05 -16.31 15.15
CA PRO A 505 -0.72 -16.80 16.29
C PRO A 505 -1.77 -17.85 15.96
N ASN A 506 -2.26 -17.92 14.71
CA ASN A 506 -3.35 -18.81 14.31
C ASN A 506 -3.38 -19.00 12.77
N PRO A 507 -4.11 -20.01 12.26
CA PRO A 507 -4.22 -20.28 10.82
C PRO A 507 -4.72 -19.09 9.99
N HIS A 508 -5.70 -18.32 10.52
CA HIS A 508 -6.22 -17.11 9.89
C HIS A 508 -5.11 -16.07 9.62
N THR A 509 -4.25 -15.87 10.61
CA THR A 509 -3.12 -14.94 10.48
C THR A 509 -2.08 -15.49 9.50
N SER A 510 -1.83 -16.80 9.52
CA SER A 510 -0.89 -17.44 8.59
C SER A 510 -1.29 -17.22 7.14
N GLU A 511 -2.56 -17.47 6.82
CA GLU A 511 -3.13 -17.27 5.49
C GLU A 511 -2.96 -15.82 5.04
N HIS A 512 -3.42 -14.86 5.84
CA HIS A 512 -3.41 -13.46 5.44
C HIS A 512 -2.02 -12.83 5.44
N PHE A 513 -1.11 -13.25 6.32
CA PHE A 513 0.27 -12.76 6.27
C PHE A 513 1.01 -13.20 5.00
N GLY A 514 0.77 -14.43 4.52
CA GLY A 514 1.34 -14.88 3.24
C GLY A 514 0.98 -13.97 2.07
N ARG A 515 -0.23 -13.43 2.05
CA ARG A 515 -0.71 -12.49 1.02
C ARG A 515 -0.29 -11.04 1.29
N ALA A 516 -0.49 -10.56 2.52
CA ALA A 516 -0.23 -9.17 2.91
C ALA A 516 1.27 -8.83 2.97
N PHE A 517 2.13 -9.80 3.22
CA PHE A 517 3.57 -9.60 3.35
C PHE A 517 4.33 -10.67 2.54
N PRO A 518 4.22 -10.68 1.20
CA PRO A 518 4.84 -11.74 0.40
C PRO A 518 6.37 -11.70 0.53
N GLY A 519 6.97 -12.82 0.97
CA GLY A 519 8.39 -12.91 1.30
C GLY A 519 8.93 -14.34 1.36
N ARG A 520 10.24 -14.47 1.59
CA ARG A 520 10.96 -15.76 1.71
C ARG A 520 11.20 -16.22 3.15
N TYR A 521 10.54 -15.59 4.11
CA TYR A 521 10.70 -15.94 5.52
C TYR A 521 10.01 -17.28 5.82
N GLU A 522 10.43 -17.92 6.90
CA GLU A 522 9.69 -19.03 7.50
C GLU A 522 8.60 -18.49 8.42
N LEU A 523 7.38 -19.01 8.26
CA LEU A 523 6.28 -18.68 9.13
C LEU A 523 6.34 -19.56 10.39
N LEU A 524 6.33 -18.92 11.56
CA LEU A 524 6.37 -19.60 12.86
C LEU A 524 4.96 -19.66 13.45
N GLU A 525 4.29 -20.77 13.20
CA GLU A 525 2.94 -21.08 13.69
C GLU A 525 2.98 -21.49 15.17
N THR A 526 3.15 -20.51 16.04
CA THR A 526 3.51 -20.77 17.44
C THR A 526 2.49 -20.26 18.46
N GLY A 527 1.50 -19.47 18.07
CA GLY A 527 0.82 -18.59 19.02
C GLY A 527 1.62 -17.29 19.20
N TYR A 528 1.05 -16.31 19.90
CA TYR A 528 1.79 -15.08 20.21
C TYR A 528 2.55 -15.18 21.54
N PRO A 529 3.87 -14.96 21.56
CA PRO A 529 4.67 -14.97 22.78
C PRO A 529 4.11 -14.10 23.91
N ARG A 530 3.53 -12.93 23.61
CA ARG A 530 2.93 -12.07 24.65
C ARG A 530 1.72 -12.69 25.34
N ASN A 531 1.03 -13.60 24.66
CA ASN A 531 -0.18 -14.24 25.17
C ASN A 531 0.14 -15.41 26.12
N ASP A 532 1.40 -15.84 26.22
CA ASP A 532 1.81 -16.88 27.17
C ASP A 532 1.41 -16.54 28.61
N ARG A 533 1.50 -15.25 28.97
CA ARG A 533 1.10 -14.77 30.30
C ARG A 533 -0.41 -14.89 30.53
N LEU A 534 -1.22 -14.73 29.47
CA LEU A 534 -2.67 -14.85 29.55
C LEU A 534 -3.09 -16.32 29.71
N ALA A 535 -2.49 -17.20 28.92
CA ALA A 535 -2.75 -18.64 28.99
C ALA A 535 -2.32 -19.26 30.33
N ASN A 536 -1.24 -18.75 30.93
CA ASN A 536 -0.72 -19.21 32.22
C ASN A 536 -1.21 -18.40 33.42
N ALA A 537 -2.19 -17.51 33.24
CA ALA A 537 -2.64 -16.61 34.28
C ALA A 537 -3.23 -17.36 35.48
N THR A 538 -2.86 -16.94 36.69
CA THR A 538 -3.39 -17.47 37.95
C THR A 538 -4.40 -16.52 38.58
N ALA A 539 -5.27 -17.04 39.44
CA ALA A 539 -6.22 -16.21 40.19
C ALA A 539 -5.50 -15.23 41.12
N GLU A 540 -4.39 -15.65 41.73
CA GLU A 540 -3.54 -14.83 42.57
C GLU A 540 -2.90 -13.68 41.80
N GLU A 541 -2.41 -13.93 40.58
CA GLU A 541 -1.87 -12.88 39.72
C GLU A 541 -2.95 -11.88 39.33
N CYS A 542 -4.12 -12.36 38.90
CA CYS A 542 -5.26 -11.49 38.57
C CYS A 542 -5.63 -10.60 39.76
N ALA A 543 -5.75 -11.17 40.96
CA ALA A 543 -6.05 -10.42 42.18
C ALA A 543 -4.97 -9.38 42.51
N ALA A 544 -3.68 -9.72 42.35
CA ALA A 544 -2.58 -8.81 42.58
C ALA A 544 -2.58 -7.63 41.59
N VAL A 545 -2.87 -7.89 40.31
CA VAL A 545 -3.00 -6.83 39.30
C VAL A 545 -4.18 -5.92 39.63
N ARG A 546 -5.33 -6.48 39.99
CA ARG A 546 -6.53 -5.70 40.37
C ARG A 546 -6.26 -4.79 41.56
N ALA A 547 -5.57 -5.30 42.58
CA ALA A 547 -5.16 -4.50 43.74
C ALA A 547 -4.22 -3.34 43.35
N ARG A 548 -3.25 -3.55 42.45
CA ARG A 548 -2.35 -2.48 41.97
C ARG A 548 -3.06 -1.40 41.17
N LEU A 549 -4.14 -1.76 40.47
CA LEU A 549 -4.97 -0.81 39.70
C LEU A 549 -6.00 -0.10 40.58
N GLY A 550 -6.10 -0.43 41.87
CA GLY A 550 -7.06 0.19 42.79
C GLY A 550 -8.50 -0.34 42.64
N ILE A 551 -8.69 -1.47 41.97
CA ILE A 551 -10.02 -2.04 41.75
C ILE A 551 -10.57 -2.59 43.06
N ARG A 552 -11.80 -2.22 43.42
CA ARG A 552 -12.46 -2.69 44.65
C ARG A 552 -12.63 -4.22 44.66
N PRO A 553 -12.35 -4.89 45.78
CA PRO A 553 -12.60 -6.32 45.92
C PRO A 553 -14.05 -6.69 45.60
N GLY A 554 -14.25 -7.75 44.81
CA GLY A 554 -15.57 -8.26 44.44
C GLY A 554 -16.28 -7.47 43.32
N SER A 555 -15.73 -6.34 42.86
CA SER A 555 -16.33 -5.60 41.75
C SER A 555 -16.27 -6.39 40.43
N ARG A 556 -17.24 -6.20 39.54
CA ARG A 556 -17.18 -6.69 38.15
C ARG A 556 -16.48 -5.67 37.27
N THR A 557 -15.37 -6.05 36.66
CA THR A 557 -14.50 -5.12 35.93
C THR A 557 -14.70 -5.21 34.43
N VAL A 558 -15.09 -4.10 33.81
CA VAL A 558 -15.24 -3.96 32.35
C VAL A 558 -14.07 -3.15 31.80
N LEU A 559 -13.34 -3.68 30.83
CA LEU A 559 -12.32 -2.94 30.10
C LEU A 559 -12.90 -2.39 28.80
N TYR A 560 -13.03 -1.08 28.69
CA TYR A 560 -13.42 -0.40 27.46
C TYR A 560 -12.19 0.10 26.70
N ALA A 561 -11.97 -0.44 25.50
CA ALA A 561 -10.80 -0.15 24.67
C ALA A 561 -11.20 0.00 23.17
N PRO A 562 -11.71 1.17 22.75
CA PRO A 562 -12.09 1.44 21.37
C PRO A 562 -10.86 1.68 20.46
N THR A 563 -11.01 1.41 19.16
CA THR A 563 -9.97 1.69 18.16
C THR A 563 -9.97 3.15 17.72
N HIS A 564 -8.80 3.60 17.24
CA HIS A 564 -8.65 4.91 16.63
C HIS A 564 -9.40 5.00 15.28
N ARG A 565 -10.10 6.12 15.04
CA ARG A 565 -10.76 6.43 13.76
C ARG A 565 -9.90 7.35 12.90
N GLU A 566 -9.43 6.85 11.76
CA GLU A 566 -8.68 7.63 10.76
C GLU A 566 -9.62 8.65 10.08
N GLY A 567 -9.21 9.93 9.98
CA GLY A 567 -9.98 10.97 9.27
C GLY A 567 -10.86 11.89 10.13
N ARG A 568 -11.12 11.56 11.39
CA ARG A 568 -11.84 12.43 12.35
C ARG A 568 -10.88 12.82 13.47
N GLY A 569 -10.29 14.01 13.40
CA GLY A 569 -9.26 14.45 14.36
C GLY A 569 -9.75 14.45 15.81
N GLY A 570 -9.18 13.60 16.66
CA GLY A 570 -9.45 13.57 18.11
C GLY A 570 -10.12 12.28 18.62
N TYR A 571 -10.25 12.15 19.95
CA TYR A 571 -11.10 11.13 20.58
C TYR A 571 -12.56 11.58 20.43
N LEU A 572 -13.36 10.81 19.69
CA LEU A 572 -14.81 10.92 19.70
C LEU A 572 -15.31 9.85 20.68
N PRO A 573 -15.82 10.22 21.87
CA PRO A 573 -16.48 9.26 22.75
C PRO A 573 -17.69 8.69 22.00
N LEU A 574 -17.62 7.40 21.64
CA LEU A 574 -18.75 6.68 21.05
C LEU A 574 -19.78 6.26 22.10
N LEU A 575 -19.39 6.31 23.38
CA LEU A 575 -20.21 6.00 24.54
C LEU A 575 -20.28 7.20 25.46
N ASP A 576 -21.44 7.39 26.06
CA ASP A 576 -21.64 8.20 27.24
C ASP A 576 -21.20 7.36 28.46
N LEU A 577 -19.94 7.52 28.86
CA LEU A 577 -19.32 6.74 29.93
C LEU A 577 -19.98 6.99 31.30
N PRO A 578 -20.32 8.23 31.71
CA PRO A 578 -21.12 8.47 32.90
C PRO A 578 -22.48 7.74 32.88
N ALA A 579 -23.23 7.84 31.79
CA ALA A 579 -24.52 7.16 31.69
C ALA A 579 -24.39 5.63 31.73
N LEU A 580 -23.36 5.08 31.08
CA LEU A 580 -23.07 3.64 31.16
C LEU A 580 -22.70 3.23 32.60
N ALA A 581 -21.88 4.02 33.28
CA ALA A 581 -21.50 3.75 34.67
C ALA A 581 -22.70 3.77 35.61
N GLU A 582 -23.63 4.72 35.46
CA GLU A 582 -24.88 4.75 36.21
C GLU A 582 -25.73 3.49 35.99
N GLN A 583 -25.87 3.05 34.74
CA GLN A 583 -26.67 1.86 34.42
C GLN A 583 -26.04 0.55 34.90
N LEU A 584 -24.71 0.45 34.92
CA LEU A 584 -24.00 -0.72 35.46
C LEU A 584 -24.07 -0.78 37.00
N GLY A 585 -24.18 0.36 37.67
CA GLY A 585 -24.32 0.44 39.12
C GLY A 585 -23.02 0.20 39.91
N PRO A 586 -23.08 0.27 41.26
CA PRO A 586 -21.92 0.42 42.13
C PRO A 586 -21.11 -0.86 42.32
N ASP A 587 -21.58 -2.00 41.81
CA ASP A 587 -20.84 -3.27 41.83
C ASP A 587 -19.84 -3.37 40.67
N HIS A 588 -19.85 -2.44 39.72
CA HIS A 588 -18.96 -2.44 38.56
C HIS A 588 -17.81 -1.44 38.67
N THR A 589 -16.73 -1.74 37.96
CA THR A 589 -15.61 -0.83 37.68
C THR A 589 -15.36 -0.81 36.18
N LEU A 590 -15.35 0.38 35.57
CA LEU A 590 -15.09 0.59 34.15
C LEU A 590 -13.66 1.10 33.96
N LEU A 591 -12.79 0.26 33.40
CA LEU A 591 -11.44 0.64 32.99
C LEU A 591 -11.49 1.24 31.58
N VAL A 592 -11.12 2.50 31.43
CA VAL A 592 -11.17 3.20 30.13
C VAL A 592 -9.76 3.34 29.56
N ARG A 593 -9.51 2.72 28.41
CA ARG A 593 -8.24 2.80 27.69
C ARG A 593 -8.42 3.52 26.36
N THR A 594 -8.11 4.81 26.33
CA THR A 594 -8.07 5.58 25.08
C THR A 594 -6.84 5.22 24.24
N HIS A 595 -6.97 5.31 22.92
CA HIS A 595 -5.84 5.05 22.01
C HIS A 595 -4.71 6.09 22.17
N TYR A 596 -3.46 5.65 22.12
CA TYR A 596 -2.26 6.48 22.31
C TYR A 596 -2.01 7.58 21.26
N PHE A 597 -2.85 7.67 20.22
CA PHE A 597 -2.81 8.76 19.24
C PHE A 597 -3.73 9.93 19.61
N HIS A 598 -4.57 9.77 20.64
CA HIS A 598 -5.45 10.84 21.09
C HIS A 598 -4.72 11.80 22.04
N THR A 599 -4.94 13.09 21.82
CA THR A 599 -4.58 14.17 22.75
C THR A 599 -5.88 14.65 23.41
N GLY A 600 -6.08 14.39 24.72
CA GLY A 600 -7.26 14.90 25.44
C GLY A 600 -7.78 14.10 26.64
N GLY A 601 -7.30 12.87 26.88
CA GLY A 601 -7.86 12.00 27.93
C GLY A 601 -9.31 11.55 27.61
N PRO A 602 -9.93 10.72 28.47
CA PRO A 602 -11.28 10.18 28.23
C PRO A 602 -12.42 11.17 28.48
N GLY A 603 -12.15 12.39 28.96
CA GLY A 603 -13.17 13.40 29.30
C GLY A 603 -13.50 13.42 30.80
N ASP A 604 -14.75 13.77 31.14
CA ASP A 604 -15.26 13.74 32.52
C ASP A 604 -15.48 12.28 32.95
N LEU A 605 -14.82 11.91 34.05
CA LEU A 605 -14.91 10.58 34.67
C LEU A 605 -15.61 10.63 36.03
N THR A 606 -16.21 11.75 36.39
CA THR A 606 -16.94 11.87 37.65
C THR A 606 -18.23 11.06 37.60
N THR A 607 -18.48 10.29 38.65
CA THR A 607 -19.68 9.46 38.77
C THR A 607 -20.34 9.69 40.14
N GLY A 608 -21.66 9.44 40.20
CA GLY A 608 -22.43 9.48 41.44
C GLY A 608 -22.10 8.29 42.36
N GLN A 609 -22.57 8.35 43.62
CA GLN A 609 -22.30 7.30 44.61
C GLN A 609 -22.88 5.92 44.25
N ASP A 610 -23.94 5.89 43.44
CA ASP A 610 -24.64 4.67 43.01
C ASP A 610 -24.22 4.19 41.60
N ALA A 611 -23.18 4.77 41.01
CA ALA A 611 -22.68 4.42 39.68
C ALA A 611 -21.41 3.57 39.76
N ALA A 612 -21.06 2.92 38.65
CA ALA A 612 -19.80 2.23 38.51
C ALA A 612 -18.62 3.21 38.66
N GLU A 613 -17.52 2.72 39.21
CA GLU A 613 -16.28 3.50 39.31
C GLU A 613 -15.59 3.53 37.95
N ILE A 614 -15.23 4.71 37.44
CA ILE A 614 -14.51 4.84 36.17
C ILE A 614 -13.02 5.13 36.43
N LEU A 615 -12.14 4.28 35.90
CA LEU A 615 -10.69 4.41 36.03
C LEU A 615 -10.05 4.65 34.66
N ASP A 616 -9.34 5.77 34.51
CA ASP A 616 -8.49 6.00 33.33
C ASP A 616 -7.23 5.13 33.40
N VAL A 617 -7.14 4.16 32.49
CA VAL A 617 -5.99 3.27 32.35
C VAL A 617 -5.25 3.48 31.03
N SER A 618 -5.49 4.61 30.34
CA SER A 618 -4.89 4.94 29.05
C SER A 618 -3.36 4.99 29.10
N ALA A 619 -2.80 5.44 30.23
CA ALA A 619 -1.35 5.53 30.45
C ALA A 619 -0.72 4.21 30.94
N HIS A 620 -1.50 3.16 31.22
CA HIS A 620 -0.98 1.91 31.77
C HIS A 620 -0.11 1.17 30.73
N PRO A 621 1.18 0.93 31.02
CA PRO A 621 2.16 0.51 30.00
C PRO A 621 2.00 -0.94 29.54
N VAL A 622 1.43 -1.82 30.39
CA VAL A 622 1.32 -3.26 30.14
C VAL A 622 -0.15 -3.60 29.90
N VAL A 623 -0.51 -3.91 28.66
CA VAL A 623 -1.93 -4.16 28.32
C VAL A 623 -2.42 -5.49 28.91
N GLU A 624 -1.51 -6.45 29.04
CA GLU A 624 -1.76 -7.77 29.62
C GLU A 624 -2.26 -7.66 31.06
N ASP A 625 -1.78 -6.68 31.84
CA ASP A 625 -2.31 -6.40 33.18
C ASP A 625 -3.80 -6.01 33.12
N LEU A 626 -4.20 -5.20 32.15
CA LEU A 626 -5.60 -4.79 32.01
C LEU A 626 -6.48 -5.97 31.58
N TYR A 627 -5.96 -6.87 30.74
CA TYR A 627 -6.65 -8.10 30.40
C TYR A 627 -6.88 -8.98 31.63
N LEU A 628 -5.83 -9.20 32.43
CA LEU A 628 -5.93 -10.01 33.65
C LEU A 628 -6.89 -9.39 34.69
N ALA A 629 -6.94 -8.06 34.76
CA ALA A 629 -7.80 -7.34 35.68
C ALA A 629 -9.29 -7.30 35.27
N ALA A 630 -9.58 -7.43 33.98
CA ALA A 630 -10.93 -7.31 33.45
C ALA A 630 -11.66 -8.65 33.43
N ASP A 631 -12.93 -8.62 33.82
CA ASP A 631 -13.87 -9.73 33.71
C ASP A 631 -14.56 -9.73 32.34
N THR A 632 -14.66 -8.57 31.67
CA THR A 632 -15.22 -8.43 30.32
C THR A 632 -14.46 -7.37 29.52
N LEU A 633 -14.24 -7.63 28.23
CA LEU A 633 -13.69 -6.65 27.29
C LEU A 633 -14.80 -6.05 26.43
N VAL A 634 -14.89 -4.72 26.40
CA VAL A 634 -15.65 -3.97 25.40
C VAL A 634 -14.66 -3.36 24.41
N THR A 635 -14.79 -3.74 23.15
CA THR A 635 -13.96 -3.19 22.06
C THR A 635 -14.79 -3.08 20.79
N ASP A 636 -14.18 -2.65 19.70
CA ASP A 636 -14.81 -2.54 18.39
C ASP A 636 -14.05 -3.37 17.35
N TYR A 637 -13.13 -2.76 16.61
CA TYR A 637 -12.37 -3.36 15.52
C TYR A 637 -10.91 -3.62 15.91
N SER A 638 -10.66 -3.78 17.21
CA SER A 638 -9.33 -3.90 17.78
C SER A 638 -8.79 -5.32 17.68
N SER A 639 -7.50 -5.47 17.44
CA SER A 639 -6.86 -6.79 17.56
C SER A 639 -6.83 -7.31 19.01
N MET A 640 -7.18 -6.48 19.99
CA MET A 640 -7.20 -6.85 21.42
C MET A 640 -8.18 -8.00 21.71
N MET A 641 -9.28 -8.12 20.96
CA MET A 641 -10.25 -9.22 21.17
C MET A 641 -9.61 -10.60 20.96
N PHE A 642 -8.66 -10.72 20.02
CA PHE A 642 -7.98 -11.99 19.76
C PHE A 642 -7.02 -12.37 20.88
N ASP A 643 -6.33 -11.39 21.47
CA ASP A 643 -5.46 -11.65 22.63
C ASP A 643 -6.29 -11.99 23.87
N TYR A 644 -7.36 -11.21 24.12
CA TYR A 644 -8.21 -11.38 25.30
C TYR A 644 -8.99 -12.70 25.29
N ALA A 645 -9.35 -13.22 24.11
CA ALA A 645 -10.01 -14.50 23.96
C ALA A 645 -9.22 -15.68 24.55
N VAL A 646 -7.90 -15.55 24.74
CA VAL A 646 -7.07 -16.56 25.42
C VAL A 646 -7.54 -16.82 26.85
N LEU A 647 -8.03 -15.78 27.55
CA LEU A 647 -8.54 -15.87 28.92
C LEU A 647 -9.89 -16.58 29.04
N ASP A 648 -10.55 -16.86 27.92
CA ASP A 648 -11.90 -17.43 27.86
C ASP A 648 -12.94 -16.64 28.66
N ARG A 649 -12.84 -15.30 28.60
CA ARG A 649 -13.73 -14.34 29.27
C ARG A 649 -14.63 -13.61 28.27
N PRO A 650 -15.79 -13.10 28.70
CA PRO A 650 -16.74 -12.39 27.84
C PRO A 650 -16.12 -11.21 27.07
N ILE A 651 -16.52 -11.09 25.81
CA ILE A 651 -16.16 -9.97 24.92
C ILE A 651 -17.45 -9.40 24.33
N ALA A 652 -17.61 -8.08 24.40
CA ALA A 652 -18.66 -7.35 23.71
C ALA A 652 -18.05 -6.46 22.62
N VAL A 653 -18.55 -6.59 21.40
CA VAL A 653 -18.22 -5.75 20.25
C VAL A 653 -19.22 -4.60 20.19
N PHE A 654 -18.75 -3.37 20.38
CA PHE A 654 -19.53 -2.15 20.19
C PHE A 654 -19.17 -1.50 18.85
N ALA A 655 -20.02 -1.67 17.84
CA ALA A 655 -19.72 -1.37 16.44
C ALA A 655 -20.79 -0.49 15.74
N PRO A 656 -21.07 0.72 16.25
CA PRO A 656 -22.11 1.59 15.69
C PRO A 656 -21.83 2.03 14.24
N ASP A 657 -20.58 1.94 13.79
CA ASP A 657 -20.08 2.41 12.50
C ASP A 657 -19.46 1.30 11.64
N TRP A 658 -19.90 0.04 11.81
CA TRP A 658 -19.32 -1.13 11.14
C TRP A 658 -19.28 -0.99 9.62
N GLU A 659 -20.38 -0.54 9.03
CA GLU A 659 -20.53 -0.39 7.59
C GLU A 659 -19.54 0.62 6.99
N GLU A 660 -19.35 1.77 7.67
CA GLU A 660 -18.34 2.77 7.29
C GLU A 660 -16.93 2.17 7.45
N TYR A 661 -16.66 1.51 8.57
CA TYR A 661 -15.35 0.95 8.89
C TYR A 661 -14.91 -0.12 7.89
N ARG A 662 -15.77 -1.11 7.62
CA ARG A 662 -15.43 -2.22 6.70
C ARG A 662 -15.18 -1.73 5.28
N THR A 663 -15.92 -0.72 4.85
CA THR A 663 -15.81 -0.12 3.51
C THR A 663 -14.49 0.64 3.37
N VAL A 664 -14.14 1.46 4.35
CA VAL A 664 -12.93 2.29 4.29
C VAL A 664 -11.67 1.47 4.56
N ARG A 665 -11.66 0.66 5.62
CA ARG A 665 -10.45 -0.04 6.08
C ARG A 665 -10.19 -1.35 5.35
N GLY A 666 -11.26 -2.03 4.90
CA GLY A 666 -11.21 -3.42 4.48
C GLY A 666 -11.00 -4.37 5.67
N VAL A 667 -11.72 -5.49 5.67
CA VAL A 667 -11.63 -6.53 6.71
C VAL A 667 -11.49 -7.91 6.08
N TYR A 668 -10.90 -8.84 6.81
CA TYR A 668 -10.67 -10.22 6.35
C TYR A 668 -11.84 -11.16 6.63
N PHE A 669 -12.70 -10.83 7.59
CA PHE A 669 -13.95 -11.55 7.85
C PHE A 669 -15.00 -10.57 8.38
N ASP A 670 -16.26 -10.98 8.36
CA ASP A 670 -17.36 -10.18 8.90
C ASP A 670 -17.45 -10.35 10.42
N LEU A 671 -17.05 -9.31 11.16
CA LEU A 671 -17.03 -9.34 12.62
C LEU A 671 -18.42 -9.48 13.23
N LEU A 672 -19.47 -8.98 12.56
CA LEU A 672 -20.83 -9.08 13.10
C LEU A 672 -21.45 -10.44 12.83
N ALA A 673 -20.99 -11.14 11.79
CA ALA A 673 -21.42 -12.50 11.48
C ALA A 673 -20.67 -13.56 12.31
N GLU A 674 -19.41 -13.30 12.64
CA GLU A 674 -18.55 -14.20 13.42
C GLU A 674 -17.93 -13.48 14.65
N PRO A 675 -18.76 -13.00 15.60
CA PRO A 675 -18.27 -12.19 16.70
C PRO A 675 -17.61 -13.03 17.82
N PRO A 676 -16.75 -12.41 18.64
CA PRO A 676 -16.19 -13.02 19.84
C PRO A 676 -17.16 -13.13 21.03
N GLY A 677 -18.41 -12.70 20.86
CA GLY A 677 -19.43 -12.63 21.90
C GLY A 677 -20.55 -11.67 21.50
N ALA A 678 -21.10 -10.92 22.45
CA ALA A 678 -22.20 -10.01 22.19
C ALA A 678 -21.82 -8.90 21.19
N VAL A 679 -22.77 -8.52 20.32
CA VAL A 679 -22.64 -7.40 19.39
C VAL A 679 -23.66 -6.33 19.75
N ALA A 680 -23.20 -5.09 19.88
CA ALA A 680 -24.04 -3.93 20.14
C ALA A 680 -23.77 -2.84 19.11
N LEU A 681 -24.84 -2.28 18.54
CA LEU A 681 -24.79 -1.14 17.61
C LEU A 681 -25.14 0.18 18.30
N ASP A 682 -25.67 0.11 19.53
CA ASP A 682 -25.99 1.25 20.38
C ASP A 682 -25.65 0.94 21.85
N GLN A 683 -25.67 1.98 22.69
CA GLN A 683 -25.27 1.87 24.09
C GLN A 683 -26.28 1.05 24.92
N GLU A 684 -27.57 1.07 24.59
CA GLU A 684 -28.59 0.32 25.32
C GLU A 684 -28.40 -1.19 25.16
N ALA A 685 -28.14 -1.64 23.94
CA ALA A 685 -27.78 -3.02 23.64
C ALA A 685 -26.48 -3.43 24.33
N LEU A 686 -25.49 -2.53 24.37
CA LEU A 686 -24.22 -2.78 25.07
C LEU A 686 -24.42 -2.95 26.58
N THR A 687 -25.15 -2.04 27.22
CA THR A 687 -25.47 -2.13 28.66
C THR A 687 -26.18 -3.45 28.95
N SER A 688 -27.18 -3.80 28.15
CA SER A 688 -27.94 -5.05 28.31
C SER A 688 -27.04 -6.28 28.23
N ALA A 689 -26.11 -6.31 27.27
CA ALA A 689 -25.14 -7.39 27.14
C ALA A 689 -24.18 -7.48 28.34
N LEU A 690 -23.70 -6.35 28.85
CA LEU A 690 -22.81 -6.30 30.02
C LEU A 690 -23.50 -6.78 31.30
N LEU A 691 -24.76 -6.40 31.51
CA LEU A 691 -25.54 -6.85 32.67
C LEU A 691 -25.86 -8.36 32.61
N ALA A 692 -26.04 -8.90 31.40
CA ALA A 692 -26.19 -10.34 31.18
C ALA A 692 -24.87 -11.12 31.41
N GLY A 693 -23.71 -10.45 31.38
CA GLY A 693 -22.39 -11.02 31.59
C GLY A 693 -21.82 -11.70 30.36
N ASP A 694 -22.41 -12.82 29.94
CA ASP A 694 -22.00 -13.58 28.74
C ASP A 694 -23.22 -14.12 27.98
N PRO A 695 -23.95 -13.26 27.25
CA PRO A 695 -25.17 -13.68 26.56
C PRO A 695 -24.90 -14.62 25.38
N GLU A 696 -23.67 -14.67 24.84
CA GLU A 696 -23.31 -15.43 23.62
C GLU A 696 -22.07 -16.35 23.82
N PRO A 697 -22.12 -17.31 24.77
CA PRO A 697 -20.97 -18.14 25.12
C PRO A 697 -20.53 -19.08 23.97
N ALA A 698 -21.46 -19.46 23.09
CA ALA A 698 -21.17 -20.30 21.93
C ALA A 698 -20.34 -19.54 20.87
N ALA A 699 -20.66 -18.26 20.62
CA ALA A 699 -19.90 -17.40 19.72
C ALA A 699 -18.47 -17.21 20.25
N ARG A 700 -18.33 -16.94 21.56
CA ARG A 700 -17.04 -16.83 22.25
C ARG A 700 -16.20 -18.11 22.10
N ALA A 701 -16.79 -19.27 22.34
CA ALA A 701 -16.09 -20.55 22.20
C ALA A 701 -15.63 -20.81 20.76
N ALA A 702 -16.47 -20.53 19.76
CA ALA A 702 -16.13 -20.66 18.35
C ALA A 702 -15.00 -19.70 17.94
N PHE A 703 -15.07 -18.45 18.39
CA PHE A 703 -14.03 -17.45 18.13
C PHE A 703 -12.68 -17.87 18.74
N ARG A 704 -12.67 -18.32 20.00
CA ARG A 704 -11.46 -18.82 20.67
C ARG A 704 -10.88 -20.03 19.94
N ALA A 705 -11.71 -20.98 19.52
CA ALA A 705 -11.25 -22.14 18.77
C ALA A 705 -10.58 -21.76 17.43
N ARG A 706 -11.12 -20.73 16.75
CA ARG A 706 -10.57 -20.23 15.49
C ARG A 706 -9.27 -19.44 15.66
N PHE A 707 -9.19 -18.58 16.68
CA PHE A 707 -8.12 -17.56 16.76
C PHE A 707 -7.07 -17.80 17.85
N CYS A 708 -7.30 -18.70 18.81
CA CYS A 708 -6.35 -19.03 19.87
C CYS A 708 -5.93 -20.52 19.90
N PRO A 709 -5.84 -21.27 18.78
CA PRO A 709 -5.55 -22.69 18.83
C PRO A 709 -4.13 -23.01 19.30
N TRP A 710 -3.21 -22.04 19.25
CA TRP A 710 -1.79 -22.21 19.60
C TRP A 710 -1.34 -21.40 20.82
N ASP A 711 -2.22 -20.60 21.43
CA ASP A 711 -1.91 -19.79 22.62
C ASP A 711 -2.06 -20.62 23.90
N ASP A 712 -1.19 -21.62 24.06
CA ASP A 712 -1.19 -22.62 25.14
C ASP A 712 -0.24 -22.29 26.30
N GLY A 713 0.40 -21.13 26.30
CA GLY A 713 1.40 -20.75 27.30
C GLY A 713 2.85 -21.07 26.94
N GLY A 714 3.09 -21.70 25.78
CA GLY A 714 4.42 -22.12 25.29
C GLY A 714 4.93 -21.40 24.04
N ALA A 715 4.27 -20.34 23.56
CA ALA A 715 4.58 -19.70 22.29
C ALA A 715 5.98 -19.07 22.27
N ALA A 716 6.37 -18.37 23.34
CA ALA A 716 7.70 -17.78 23.45
C ALA A 716 8.80 -18.85 23.42
N GLU A 717 8.55 -20.01 24.01
CA GLU A 717 9.49 -21.13 24.04
C GLU A 717 9.69 -21.72 22.65
N ARG A 718 8.59 -21.99 21.92
CA ARG A 718 8.65 -22.47 20.53
C ARG A 718 9.49 -21.53 19.65
N VAL A 719 9.23 -20.23 19.74
CA VAL A 719 9.99 -19.20 19.00
C VAL A 719 11.47 -19.21 19.40
N VAL A 720 11.78 -19.21 20.70
CA VAL A 720 13.18 -19.17 21.19
C VAL A 720 13.97 -20.41 20.75
N ARG A 721 13.38 -21.60 20.84
CA ARG A 721 14.04 -22.85 20.42
C ARG A 721 14.30 -22.91 18.92
N ARG A 722 13.44 -22.28 18.12
CA ARG A 722 13.62 -22.22 16.67
C ARG A 722 14.73 -21.26 16.24
N ILE A 723 14.88 -20.14 16.93
CA ILE A 723 15.76 -19.02 16.54
C ILE A 723 17.14 -19.10 17.21
N PHE A 724 17.20 -19.45 18.49
CA PHE A 724 18.42 -19.37 19.29
C PHE A 724 19.04 -20.75 19.53
N PRO A 725 20.38 -20.82 19.69
CA PRO A 725 21.04 -22.03 20.15
C PRO A 725 20.71 -22.27 21.63
N VAL A 726 19.74 -23.14 21.88
CA VAL A 726 19.29 -23.53 23.22
C VAL A 726 20.05 -24.74 23.77
N THR A 727 20.11 -24.88 25.09
CA THR A 727 20.69 -26.05 25.77
C THR A 727 19.58 -26.92 26.38
N GLY A 728 19.52 -28.22 26.05
CA GLY A 728 18.60 -29.22 26.63
C GLY A 728 17.65 -29.87 25.61
N PRO A 729 17.02 -31.03 25.95
CA PRO A 729 16.11 -31.73 25.04
C PRO A 729 14.85 -30.92 24.71
N ALA A 730 14.25 -31.17 23.55
CA ALA A 730 12.94 -30.63 23.18
C ALA A 730 11.83 -31.37 23.98
N PRO A 731 10.74 -30.70 24.38
CA PRO A 731 9.61 -31.37 25.01
C PRO A 731 8.91 -32.31 24.02
N GLU A 732 8.44 -33.46 24.50
CA GLU A 732 7.62 -34.41 23.72
C GLU A 732 6.26 -33.75 23.39
N GLY A 733 5.92 -33.66 22.10
CA GLY A 733 4.55 -33.31 21.66
C GLY A 733 4.37 -32.18 20.64
N ALA A 734 5.42 -31.59 20.05
CA ALA A 734 5.24 -30.60 18.98
C ALA A 734 4.89 -31.27 17.63
N PRO A 735 3.84 -30.83 16.90
CA PRO A 735 3.58 -31.34 15.56
C PRO A 735 4.71 -30.93 14.60
N ALA A 736 5.21 -31.89 13.83
CA ALA A 736 6.21 -31.63 12.80
C ALA A 736 5.59 -30.80 11.67
N ALA A 737 6.07 -29.57 11.47
CA ALA A 737 5.74 -28.79 10.28
C ALA A 737 6.31 -29.51 9.04
N GLY A 738 5.44 -29.90 8.11
CA GLY A 738 5.77 -30.72 6.96
C GLY A 738 6.74 -30.02 6.00
N ALA A 739 7.89 -30.68 5.76
CA ALA A 739 8.72 -30.40 4.61
C ALA A 739 8.10 -31.13 3.40
N GLY A 740 7.58 -30.36 2.43
CA GLY A 740 7.23 -30.89 1.12
C GLY A 740 8.51 -31.33 0.39
N GLU A 741 8.59 -32.60 0.03
CA GLU A 741 9.67 -33.13 -0.80
C GLU A 741 9.55 -32.58 -2.23
N GLU A 742 10.60 -31.91 -2.69
CA GLU A 742 10.83 -31.58 -4.10
C GLU A 742 11.10 -32.88 -4.88
N GLY A 743 10.11 -33.32 -5.66
CA GLY A 743 10.29 -34.35 -6.68
C GLY A 743 11.03 -33.77 -7.89
N ALA A 744 12.30 -34.15 -8.05
CA ALA A 744 13.04 -33.96 -9.28
C ALA A 744 12.42 -34.81 -10.39
N GLY A 745 11.84 -34.14 -11.41
CA GLY A 745 11.39 -34.77 -12.64
C GLY A 745 12.58 -34.94 -13.59
N GLU A 746 12.92 -36.19 -13.91
CA GLU A 746 13.73 -36.53 -15.09
C GLU A 746 12.83 -36.71 -16.30
N GLU A 747 13.28 -36.12 -17.40
CA GLU A 747 12.65 -36.10 -18.72
C GLU A 747 12.50 -37.52 -19.29
N GLY A 748 11.28 -37.88 -19.66
CA GLY A 748 10.95 -39.08 -20.42
C GLY A 748 10.11 -38.72 -21.64
N THR A 749 10.76 -38.71 -22.79
CA THR A 749 10.20 -38.46 -24.13
C THR A 749 9.02 -39.38 -24.44
N GLY A 750 7.85 -38.80 -24.68
CA GLY A 750 6.71 -39.50 -25.30
C GLY A 750 6.74 -39.35 -26.82
N THR A 751 6.62 -40.46 -27.54
CA THR A 751 6.03 -40.48 -28.89
C THR A 751 5.32 -41.80 -29.11
N GLU A 752 4.00 -41.65 -29.33
CA GLU A 752 3.15 -42.41 -30.24
C GLU A 752 2.89 -43.92 -30.02
N GLY A 753 1.62 -44.20 -29.71
CA GLY A 753 0.73 -44.80 -30.71
C GLY A 753 0.48 -46.31 -30.60
N GLY A 754 -0.81 -46.69 -30.60
CA GLY A 754 -1.23 -47.98 -31.16
C GLY A 754 -2.04 -48.90 -30.24
N VAL A 755 -3.35 -48.63 -30.18
CA VAL A 755 -4.50 -49.53 -30.48
C VAL A 755 -4.36 -51.05 -30.29
N ALA A 756 -5.45 -51.60 -29.70
CA ALA A 756 -5.92 -53.00 -29.65
C ALA A 756 -5.14 -53.94 -28.70
N GLY A 757 -5.76 -54.78 -27.88
CA GLY A 757 -7.12 -55.31 -27.91
C GLY A 757 -7.02 -56.80 -27.58
N THR A 758 -7.62 -57.18 -26.45
CA THR A 758 -8.12 -58.52 -26.10
C THR A 758 -7.17 -59.73 -26.04
N ALA A 759 -7.24 -60.41 -24.88
CA ALA A 759 -7.51 -61.85 -24.73
C ALA A 759 -6.52 -62.63 -23.85
N THR A 760 -7.05 -63.07 -22.70
CA THR A 760 -6.95 -64.41 -22.09
C THR A 760 -5.59 -65.03 -21.78
N ASP A 761 -5.38 -65.19 -20.46
CA ASP A 761 -4.85 -66.37 -19.72
C ASP A 761 -4.84 -67.71 -20.52
N PRO A 762 -3.98 -68.73 -20.25
CA PRO A 762 -3.53 -69.13 -18.91
C PRO A 762 -2.07 -69.60 -18.76
N GLY A 763 -1.69 -69.84 -17.49
CA GLY A 763 -0.41 -70.46 -17.07
C GLY A 763 -0.20 -71.90 -17.58
N PRO A 764 0.48 -72.82 -16.85
CA PRO A 764 1.04 -72.72 -15.50
C PRO A 764 2.45 -73.34 -15.37
N GLY A 765 2.96 -73.37 -14.13
CA GLY A 765 4.01 -74.30 -13.71
C GLY A 765 5.42 -73.75 -13.97
N GLY A 766 6.36 -73.83 -13.04
CA GLY A 766 6.41 -74.71 -11.89
C GLY A 766 7.88 -74.99 -11.64
N THR A 767 8.32 -74.60 -10.46
CA THR A 767 9.39 -75.24 -9.68
C THR A 767 10.84 -75.23 -10.17
N ARG A 768 11.66 -74.69 -9.26
CA ARG A 768 12.97 -75.21 -8.80
C ARG A 768 14.12 -75.03 -9.79
N SER A 769 15.35 -74.76 -9.39
CA SER A 769 15.99 -74.54 -8.09
C SER A 769 17.44 -74.17 -8.43
N ALA A 770 18.07 -73.46 -7.52
CA ALA A 770 19.43 -73.70 -7.06
C ALA A 770 20.48 -72.65 -7.39
N ARG A 771 21.01 -72.12 -6.28
CA ARG A 771 22.43 -71.86 -5.99
C ARG A 771 23.05 -70.66 -6.72
N ALA A 772 23.96 -69.91 -6.11
CA ALA A 772 24.50 -69.84 -4.77
C ALA A 772 25.46 -68.64 -4.76
N GLY A 773 25.77 -68.14 -3.56
CA GLY A 773 27.01 -67.44 -3.29
C GLY A 773 26.87 -65.92 -3.39
N LEU A 774 26.70 -65.24 -2.26
CA LEU A 774 27.71 -64.87 -1.26
C LEU A 774 28.61 -63.71 -1.69
N SER A 775 28.68 -62.77 -0.74
CA SER A 775 29.76 -61.82 -0.50
C SER A 775 29.75 -60.56 -1.37
N ARG A 776 29.74 -59.35 -0.81
CA ARG A 776 29.58 -58.89 0.57
C ARG A 776 29.11 -57.45 0.51
#